data_AF-A0A958VI17-F1
#
_entry.id   AF-A0A958VI17-F1
#
_cell.length_a   1.000
_cell.length_b   1.000
_cell.length_c   1.000
_cell.angle_alpha   90.00
_cell.angle_beta   90.00
_cell.angle_gamma   90.00
#
_symmetry.space_group_name_H-M   'P 1'
#
loop_
_entity.id
_entity.type
_entity.pdbx_description
1 polymer ?
#
loop_
_entity_poly.entity_id
_entity_poly.type
_entity_poly.pdbx_seq_one_letter_code
_entity_poly.pdbx_strand_id
1 'polypeptide(L)'
;MNIKKLLLVLPLAGIMAACSDNSKNNDDTPVMKSTTDAKGRTYEYVEGDPMNVRIYTLGNGLKIYLTQNKSEPTIQTLIPVRAGSTYDPKETTGLAHYLEHLMFKGTEELGTIDWKSESALLDQISDAYEAHKAESDPAKKKVIYKKIDSLSSEAAKFAVPNEYDKAISSIGGKGTNAFTSNERTVYVNTIPANELEKWVKLEADRFGSLVMRLFHTELETVYEEFNRGQDQDGRKVYAAMNKNLFAGHPYGEQTTIGEGEHLKNPSMVNIRNYYNTYYKANNVAICMSGDFEFDNAVDLIEKYWGNMEANETLDHPKFDKLAPITESKSLEVFGPDKESISIGFRLDGAKSRDTKVGRILSELLSNGKAGLIDIDLVQKQKLLDAYAYSYFLKDYGMFQMYATVREGQSLDEAKTLLMAELDKVKKGEFDQETLDAIINNLRKSEIAKRESNYRAYDLVESFILDKEWTEMVTELKDLEGVTKEELVKFANDRFNDNYVAIYKRTGEDTTVMKVEKPEITPLTLNRDTQSTYLASFTAMESPDLQPVFIDFKKDIASGTIHGNIPYSYIENTENELFKLIYVLEMGSNNDKEAALAFEYLPFMGTSKYSPEQLQKEFYKYGLEYGVSSGDERTYVYLEGLQKSAEKGIELMEHLLAEAKGDPESYSSFVDGQMKKRSDAKMEKWRIQYMAMPNYAKYGPKNPFTNILTEEEMRAINPDALTSKLKALSQMEHQIFYYGMEKMDAMQAMVEKYHPKVDQLQPLPQSIELVERAQPKTEVYFIHRDQVQCEVNFLAKDATFDASLLPMANLYNTYYGRGLSSIIFQEIREAKGLAYTAYSSFTTPGDNTKSFYNNAYVGTQSDKLAEAMRALYGLLNEMPKVSNQLEESKKSILKQIASDRRIKDRKYFMQLSNNRLGIDYDYRKDVYAKVQNANMDDMNAFFNEHIKGKNYTIMVMGNKNLVDMKVLEKYGKVTMLSMEDIFGY
;
A
#
# COMPACT_ATOMS: atom_id res chain seq x y z
N MET A 1 52.26 68.23 33.37
CA MET A 1 51.44 69.45 33.21
C MET A 1 50.81 69.41 31.81
N ASN A 2 49.60 69.94 31.62
CA ASN A 2 48.80 69.80 30.38
C ASN A 2 49.52 70.24 29.09
N ILE A 3 49.10 69.73 27.92
CA ILE A 3 48.64 70.49 26.71
C ILE A 3 48.49 69.59 25.44
N LYS A 4 47.57 70.01 24.55
CA LYS A 4 47.16 69.50 23.19
C LYS A 4 45.95 68.53 23.19
N LYS A 5 44.86 68.71 22.42
CA LYS A 5 44.61 69.15 21.00
C LYS A 5 44.99 68.05 19.97
N LEU A 6 44.21 67.71 18.93
CA LEU A 6 43.05 68.38 18.28
C LEU A 6 42.22 67.45 17.34
N LEU A 7 40.86 67.50 17.36
CA LEU A 7 39.87 67.07 16.29
C LEU A 7 39.93 65.59 15.80
N LEU A 8 38.94 64.91 15.17
CA LEU A 8 37.51 65.03 14.75
C LEU A 8 36.95 63.56 14.64
N VAL A 9 35.72 63.15 14.22
CA VAL A 9 34.55 63.76 13.55
C VAL A 9 33.22 63.41 14.30
N LEU A 10 32.19 62.91 13.60
CA LEU A 10 30.83 62.43 13.97
C LEU A 10 30.39 61.44 12.83
N PRO A 11 29.43 60.50 13.00
CA PRO A 11 28.01 60.68 13.40
C PRO A 11 27.62 59.87 14.66
N LEU A 12 26.56 60.14 15.44
CA LEU A 12 25.13 60.53 15.24
C LEU A 12 24.16 59.31 15.31
N ALA A 13 23.01 59.49 15.99
CA ALA A 13 22.04 58.47 16.44
C ALA A 13 21.48 57.50 15.36
N GLY A 14 20.90 56.33 15.69
CA GLY A 14 20.59 55.69 16.99
C GLY A 14 19.09 55.47 17.24
N ILE A 15 18.70 54.32 17.82
CA ILE A 15 17.46 54.06 18.61
C ILE A 15 17.59 52.68 19.29
N MET A 16 16.89 52.47 20.42
CA MET A 16 17.02 51.29 21.28
C MET A 16 16.20 50.08 20.80
N ALA A 17 16.77 48.88 20.94
CA ALA A 17 16.01 47.65 21.16
C ALA A 17 16.02 47.34 22.66
N ALA A 18 14.87 47.02 23.24
CA ALA A 18 14.76 46.72 24.67
C ALA A 18 15.01 45.22 24.94
N CYS A 19 15.84 44.91 25.93
CA CYS A 19 15.98 43.55 26.43
C CYS A 19 14.75 43.16 27.25
N SER A 20 14.14 42.02 26.93
CA SER A 20 13.23 41.30 27.82
C SER A 20 13.80 39.91 28.09
N ASP A 21 14.27 39.67 29.32
CA ASP A 21 14.60 38.32 29.77
C ASP A 21 13.38 37.42 29.62
N ASN A 22 13.53 36.32 28.88
CA ASN A 22 12.51 35.28 28.77
C ASN A 22 13.13 33.88 28.97
N SER A 23 14.06 33.79 29.94
CA SER A 23 14.75 32.58 30.38
C SER A 23 13.87 31.65 31.20
N LYS A 24 12.67 31.34 30.69
CA LYS A 24 11.88 30.19 31.15
C LYS A 24 12.43 28.91 30.53
N ASN A 25 13.52 28.41 31.11
CA ASN A 25 13.91 27.02 30.95
C ASN A 25 12.92 26.14 31.73
N ASN A 26 11.76 25.89 31.12
CA ASN A 26 10.96 24.72 31.49
C ASN A 26 11.66 23.51 30.89
N ASP A 27 12.20 22.63 31.75
CA ASP A 27 12.77 21.34 31.34
C ASP A 27 11.65 20.31 31.11
N ASP A 28 10.67 20.70 30.28
CA ASP A 28 9.53 19.88 29.87
C ASP A 28 9.98 18.87 28.82
N THR A 29 10.89 17.98 29.22
CA THR A 29 11.20 16.76 28.49
C THR A 29 10.04 15.78 28.74
N PRO A 30 9.31 15.33 27.70
CA PRO A 30 8.18 14.41 27.88
C PRO A 30 8.64 13.11 28.54
N VAL A 31 7.98 12.74 29.63
CA VAL A 31 8.24 11.51 30.41
C VAL A 31 7.00 10.63 30.43
N MET A 32 7.22 9.32 30.51
CA MET A 32 6.15 8.37 30.84
C MET A 32 5.60 8.69 32.23
N LYS A 33 4.27 8.76 32.33
CA LYS A 33 3.51 8.97 33.57
C LYS A 33 2.47 7.86 33.70
N SER A 34 2.09 7.54 34.93
CA SER A 34 1.04 6.56 35.20
C SER A 34 -0.08 7.19 36.02
N THR A 35 -1.32 6.81 35.74
CA THR A 35 -2.51 7.19 36.52
C THR A 35 -3.58 6.10 36.38
N THR A 36 -4.73 6.25 37.05
CA THR A 36 -5.84 5.29 36.99
C THR A 36 -6.99 5.79 36.13
N ASP A 37 -7.66 4.86 35.44
CA ASP A 37 -8.94 5.11 34.76
C ASP A 37 -10.12 5.23 35.75
N ALA A 38 -11.36 5.40 35.25
CA ALA A 38 -12.54 5.58 36.09
C ALA A 38 -12.90 4.36 36.97
N LYS A 39 -12.24 3.20 36.76
CA LYS A 39 -12.40 1.97 37.54
C LYS A 39 -11.19 1.64 38.42
N GLY A 40 -10.16 2.48 38.42
CA GLY A 40 -8.94 2.26 39.20
C GLY A 40 -7.87 1.43 38.49
N ARG A 41 -8.03 1.11 37.19
CA ARG A 41 -7.01 0.38 36.42
C ARG A 41 -5.88 1.34 36.03
N THR A 42 -4.65 0.99 36.37
CA THR A 42 -3.48 1.78 36.01
C THR A 42 -3.22 1.75 34.51
N TYR A 43 -2.97 2.91 33.92
CA TYR A 43 -2.45 3.06 32.57
C TYR A 43 -1.27 4.03 32.53
N GLU A 44 -0.46 3.87 31.50
CA GLU A 44 0.74 4.63 31.20
C GLU A 44 0.44 5.60 30.04
N TYR A 45 0.95 6.82 30.10
CA TYR A 45 0.72 7.87 29.10
C TYR A 45 1.87 8.89 29.08
N VAL A 46 1.91 9.75 28.06
CA VAL A 46 2.85 10.88 27.98
C VAL A 46 2.06 12.19 27.96
N GLU A 47 2.45 13.15 28.81
CA GLU A 47 1.81 14.47 28.83
C GLU A 47 2.26 15.31 27.63
N GLY A 48 1.30 15.96 26.96
CA GLY A 48 1.54 16.68 25.70
C GLY A 48 1.59 15.78 24.46
N ASP A 49 1.33 14.46 24.59
CA ASP A 49 1.23 13.56 23.44
C ASP A 49 0.08 13.97 22.50
N PRO A 50 0.35 14.36 21.24
CA PRO A 50 -0.69 14.72 20.27
C PRO A 50 -1.59 13.53 19.88
N MET A 51 -1.15 12.29 20.10
CA MET A 51 -1.98 11.09 19.93
C MET A 51 -2.76 10.71 21.19
N ASN A 52 -2.50 11.34 22.34
CA ASN A 52 -3.15 11.08 23.64
C ASN A 52 -3.24 9.56 23.97
N VAL A 53 -2.14 8.82 23.77
CA VAL A 53 -2.12 7.37 23.93
C VAL A 53 -2.25 6.98 25.40
N ARG A 54 -3.05 5.93 25.66
CA ARG A 54 -3.01 5.18 26.92
C ARG A 54 -2.52 3.76 26.66
N ILE A 55 -1.61 3.30 27.51
CA ILE A 55 -1.07 1.94 27.50
C ILE A 55 -1.49 1.25 28.79
N TYR A 56 -2.23 0.15 28.69
CA TYR A 56 -2.65 -0.68 29.81
C TYR A 56 -1.87 -1.99 29.81
N THR A 57 -1.72 -2.62 30.97
CA THR A 57 -1.22 -3.99 31.11
C THR A 57 -2.22 -4.77 31.95
N LEU A 58 -2.79 -5.85 31.41
CA LEU A 58 -3.70 -6.72 32.16
C LEU A 58 -2.94 -7.65 33.12
N GLY A 59 -3.68 -8.29 34.04
CA GLY A 59 -3.10 -9.20 35.04
C GLY A 59 -2.43 -10.46 34.45
N ASN A 60 -2.70 -10.81 33.19
CA ASN A 60 -2.03 -11.86 32.41
C ASN A 60 -0.90 -11.31 31.50
N GLY A 61 -0.50 -10.05 31.67
CA GLY A 61 0.58 -9.42 30.91
C GLY A 61 0.19 -8.88 29.53
N LEU A 62 -1.06 -9.08 29.06
CA LEU A 62 -1.52 -8.52 27.79
C LEU A 62 -1.42 -6.99 27.80
N LYS A 63 -0.69 -6.42 26.83
CA LYS A 63 -0.62 -4.97 26.63
C LYS A 63 -1.79 -4.48 25.77
N ILE A 64 -2.34 -3.31 26.10
CA ILE A 64 -3.39 -2.66 25.30
C ILE A 64 -2.93 -1.22 25.02
N TYR A 65 -2.80 -0.85 23.74
CA TYR A 65 -2.42 0.49 23.31
C TYR A 65 -3.62 1.15 22.62
N LEU A 66 -4.12 2.26 23.19
CA LEU A 66 -5.33 2.94 22.72
C LEU A 66 -5.05 4.39 22.35
N THR A 67 -5.54 4.83 21.19
CA THR A 67 -5.50 6.23 20.72
C THR A 67 -6.85 6.61 20.11
N GLN A 68 -7.31 7.86 20.30
CA GLN A 68 -8.67 8.26 19.89
C GLN A 68 -8.65 9.16 18.64
N ASN A 69 -9.57 8.90 17.71
CA ASN A 69 -9.82 9.72 16.52
C ASN A 69 -11.30 9.67 16.13
N LYS A 70 -12.04 10.75 16.40
CA LYS A 70 -13.50 10.81 16.23
C LYS A 70 -13.98 11.30 14.85
N SER A 71 -13.09 11.34 13.86
CA SER A 71 -13.39 11.83 12.50
C SER A 71 -14.25 10.86 11.68
N GLU A 72 -14.14 9.55 11.93
CA GLU A 72 -14.99 8.50 11.38
C GLU A 72 -15.41 7.53 12.51
N PRO A 73 -16.66 7.01 12.54
CA PRO A 73 -17.12 6.00 13.50
C PRO A 73 -16.59 4.61 13.14
N THR A 74 -15.27 4.52 12.98
CA THR A 74 -14.53 3.28 12.71
C THR A 74 -13.34 3.16 13.65
N ILE A 75 -12.88 1.93 13.84
CA ILE A 75 -11.71 1.60 14.64
C ILE A 75 -10.76 0.82 13.73
N GLN A 76 -9.55 1.32 13.54
CA GLN A 76 -8.45 0.52 13.03
C GLN A 76 -7.90 -0.31 14.19
N THR A 77 -7.88 -1.62 14.01
CA THR A 77 -7.47 -2.59 15.02
C THR A 77 -6.29 -3.40 14.48
N LEU A 78 -5.23 -3.53 15.27
CA LEU A 78 -4.11 -4.42 15.00
C LEU A 78 -3.80 -5.27 16.24
N ILE A 79 -3.55 -6.55 16.01
CA ILE A 79 -3.11 -7.49 17.06
C ILE A 79 -1.71 -7.98 16.68
N PRO A 80 -0.65 -7.29 17.14
CA PRO A 80 0.72 -7.76 16.97
C PRO A 80 1.10 -8.86 17.98
N VAL A 81 1.81 -9.86 17.48
CA VAL A 81 2.55 -10.85 18.28
C VAL A 81 4.03 -10.54 18.17
N ARG A 82 4.77 -10.51 19.28
CA ARG A 82 6.24 -10.38 19.29
C ARG A 82 6.92 -11.73 18.95
N ALA A 83 6.59 -12.24 17.76
CA ALA A 83 7.21 -13.41 17.14
C ALA A 83 7.03 -13.34 15.61
N GLY A 84 8.09 -13.64 14.87
CA GLY A 84 8.15 -13.66 13.40
C GLY A 84 9.21 -14.64 12.88
N SER A 85 9.73 -14.46 11.66
CA SER A 85 10.65 -15.43 11.04
C SER A 85 11.99 -15.63 11.76
N THR A 86 12.43 -14.70 12.63
CA THR A 86 13.63 -14.91 13.46
C THR A 86 13.44 -15.93 14.59
N TYR A 87 12.19 -16.31 14.86
CA TYR A 87 11.80 -17.29 15.86
C TYR A 87 11.53 -18.68 15.25
N ASP A 88 11.58 -18.81 13.91
CA ASP A 88 11.44 -20.09 13.21
C ASP A 88 12.55 -21.07 13.62
N PRO A 89 12.25 -22.36 13.85
CA PRO A 89 13.26 -23.41 13.92
C PRO A 89 14.03 -23.50 12.60
N LYS A 90 15.35 -23.71 12.67
CA LYS A 90 16.23 -23.67 11.48
C LYS A 90 15.91 -24.75 10.44
N GLU A 91 15.29 -25.85 10.86
CA GLU A 91 14.84 -26.97 10.02
C GLU A 91 13.37 -26.84 9.54
N THR A 92 12.70 -25.73 9.86
CA THR A 92 11.37 -25.37 9.36
C THR A 92 11.24 -23.84 9.23
N THR A 93 11.92 -23.25 8.25
CA THR A 93 11.75 -21.82 7.94
C THR A 93 10.47 -21.55 7.13
N GLY A 94 9.89 -20.36 7.28
CA GLY A 94 8.57 -19.99 6.74
C GLY A 94 7.42 -20.36 7.69
N LEU A 95 7.74 -20.79 8.92
CA LEU A 95 6.77 -21.34 9.85
C LEU A 95 5.86 -20.26 10.43
N ALA A 96 6.42 -19.12 10.86
CA ALA A 96 5.64 -17.99 11.35
C ALA A 96 4.57 -17.52 10.34
N HIS A 97 4.95 -17.41 9.06
CA HIS A 97 4.06 -17.06 7.95
C HIS A 97 3.00 -18.14 7.69
N TYR A 98 3.35 -19.42 7.83
CA TYR A 98 2.37 -20.49 7.65
C TYR A 98 1.37 -20.55 8.83
N LEU A 99 1.81 -20.26 10.06
CA LEU A 99 0.94 -20.09 11.22
C LEU A 99 -0.03 -18.92 11.01
N GLU A 100 0.42 -17.80 10.46
CA GLU A 100 -0.44 -16.66 10.11
C GLU A 100 -1.66 -17.08 9.29
N HIS A 101 -1.46 -17.87 8.23
CA HIS A 101 -2.55 -18.38 7.39
C HIS A 101 -3.51 -19.31 8.15
N LEU A 102 -2.97 -20.14 9.05
CA LEU A 102 -3.74 -21.14 9.78
C LEU A 102 -4.63 -20.51 10.86
N MET A 103 -4.25 -19.36 11.41
CA MET A 103 -5.10 -18.59 12.34
C MET A 103 -6.41 -18.08 11.71
N PHE A 104 -6.53 -18.02 10.37
CA PHE A 104 -7.79 -17.70 9.69
C PHE A 104 -8.72 -18.92 9.50
N LYS A 105 -8.26 -20.15 9.77
CA LYS A 105 -9.05 -21.38 9.56
C LYS A 105 -10.01 -21.72 10.71
N GLY A 106 -10.13 -20.83 11.70
CA GLY A 106 -11.06 -20.94 12.82
C GLY A 106 -10.50 -21.72 14.02
N THR A 107 -11.40 -22.08 14.93
CA THR A 107 -11.10 -22.56 16.28
C THR A 107 -11.84 -23.87 16.57
N GLU A 108 -11.91 -24.27 17.85
CA GLU A 108 -12.67 -25.43 18.31
C GLU A 108 -14.20 -25.18 18.26
N GLU A 109 -14.63 -23.91 18.30
CA GLU A 109 -16.06 -23.53 18.20
C GLU A 109 -16.43 -22.93 16.83
N LEU A 110 -15.50 -22.23 16.17
CA LEU A 110 -15.67 -21.55 14.88
C LEU A 110 -15.06 -22.37 13.73
N GLY A 111 -15.78 -22.54 12.61
CA GLY A 111 -15.27 -23.20 11.41
C GLY A 111 -15.46 -24.72 11.37
N THR A 112 -16.35 -25.29 12.19
CA THR A 112 -16.62 -26.75 12.23
C THR A 112 -18.06 -27.09 12.65
N ILE A 113 -18.54 -28.27 12.23
CA ILE A 113 -19.84 -28.84 12.65
C ILE A 113 -19.71 -29.99 13.67
N ASP A 114 -18.53 -30.60 13.81
CA ASP A 114 -18.22 -31.60 14.86
C ASP A 114 -16.72 -31.62 15.14
N TRP A 115 -16.29 -30.78 16.08
CA TRP A 115 -14.91 -30.68 16.53
C TRP A 115 -14.34 -32.01 17.04
N LYS A 116 -15.18 -32.88 17.65
CA LYS A 116 -14.71 -34.13 18.25
C LYS A 116 -14.36 -35.17 17.17
N SER A 117 -15.10 -35.19 16.07
CA SER A 117 -14.76 -36.03 14.91
C SER A 117 -13.64 -35.42 14.07
N GLU A 118 -13.57 -34.09 13.97
CA GLU A 118 -12.51 -33.38 13.24
C GLU A 118 -11.13 -33.52 13.90
N SER A 119 -11.01 -33.21 15.20
CA SER A 119 -9.74 -33.25 15.95
C SER A 119 -9.02 -34.59 15.83
N ALA A 120 -9.74 -35.70 16.00
CA ALA A 120 -9.21 -37.06 15.87
C ALA A 120 -8.71 -37.41 14.46
N LEU A 121 -9.10 -36.66 13.42
CA LEU A 121 -8.55 -36.76 12.07
C LEU A 121 -7.36 -35.80 11.89
N LEU A 122 -7.41 -34.58 12.45
CA LEU A 122 -6.29 -33.64 12.42
C LEU A 122 -5.04 -34.18 13.13
N ASP A 123 -5.20 -34.91 14.24
CA ASP A 123 -4.09 -35.60 14.91
C ASP A 123 -3.43 -36.65 14.00
N GLN A 124 -4.23 -37.48 13.31
CA GLN A 124 -3.74 -38.48 12.36
C GLN A 124 -3.10 -37.85 11.10
N ILE A 125 -3.51 -36.64 10.73
CA ILE A 125 -2.91 -35.83 9.67
C ILE A 125 -1.56 -35.29 10.14
N SER A 126 -1.47 -34.78 11.37
CA SER A 126 -0.21 -34.33 11.99
C SER A 126 0.82 -35.47 12.07
N ASP A 127 0.44 -36.64 12.59
CA ASP A 127 1.29 -37.85 12.60
C ASP A 127 1.79 -38.22 11.20
N ALA A 128 0.93 -38.08 10.17
CA ALA A 128 1.27 -38.39 8.79
C ALA A 128 2.21 -37.34 8.17
N TYR A 129 2.10 -36.05 8.54
CA TYR A 129 3.06 -35.02 8.13
C TYR A 129 4.44 -35.20 8.78
N GLU A 130 4.51 -35.51 10.08
CA GLU A 130 5.82 -35.79 10.72
C GLU A 130 6.46 -37.06 10.14
N ALA A 131 5.66 -38.10 9.86
CA ALA A 131 6.15 -39.29 9.14
C ALA A 131 6.61 -38.96 7.70
N HIS A 132 5.94 -38.03 7.01
CA HIS A 132 6.36 -37.55 5.69
C HIS A 132 7.68 -36.77 5.77
N LYS A 133 7.83 -35.87 6.76
CA LYS A 133 9.06 -35.09 7.01
C LYS A 133 10.25 -36.01 7.34
N ALA A 134 10.03 -37.06 8.12
CA ALA A 134 11.08 -38.01 8.53
C ALA A 134 11.51 -39.03 7.45
N GLU A 135 10.66 -39.35 6.47
CA GLU A 135 11.00 -40.30 5.40
C GLU A 135 11.86 -39.64 4.30
N SER A 136 12.81 -40.39 3.74
CA SER A 136 13.73 -39.93 2.69
C SER A 136 13.51 -40.62 1.34
N ASP A 137 12.86 -41.80 1.33
CA ASP A 137 12.47 -42.54 0.12
C ASP A 137 11.34 -41.82 -0.64
N PRO A 138 11.56 -41.33 -1.88
CA PRO A 138 10.54 -40.58 -2.62
C PRO A 138 9.29 -41.39 -3.00
N ALA A 139 9.39 -42.72 -3.12
CA ALA A 139 8.24 -43.56 -3.40
C ALA A 139 7.38 -43.72 -2.14
N LYS A 140 8.00 -43.95 -0.97
CA LYS A 140 7.26 -44.00 0.30
C LYS A 140 6.68 -42.65 0.70
N LYS A 141 7.40 -41.52 0.51
CA LYS A 141 6.85 -40.17 0.74
C LYS A 141 5.54 -39.98 -0.05
N LYS A 142 5.48 -40.41 -1.31
CA LYS A 142 4.25 -40.40 -2.12
C LYS A 142 3.13 -41.31 -1.56
N VAL A 143 3.45 -42.46 -0.96
CA VAL A 143 2.46 -43.30 -0.27
C VAL A 143 1.93 -42.64 1.00
N ILE A 144 2.81 -42.04 1.82
CA ILE A 144 2.40 -41.28 3.01
C ILE A 144 1.53 -40.09 2.60
N TYR A 145 1.90 -39.36 1.55
CA TYR A 145 1.13 -38.21 1.08
C TYR A 145 -0.29 -38.58 0.61
N LYS A 146 -0.48 -39.76 -0.02
CA LYS A 146 -1.82 -40.26 -0.35
C LYS A 146 -2.66 -40.64 0.89
N LYS A 147 -2.03 -41.00 2.01
CA LYS A 147 -2.72 -41.11 3.32
C LYS A 147 -3.15 -39.73 3.83
N ILE A 148 -2.29 -38.71 3.69
CA ILE A 148 -2.61 -37.32 4.07
C ILE A 148 -3.81 -36.80 3.25
N ASP A 149 -3.83 -37.00 1.93
CA ASP A 149 -4.97 -36.62 1.05
C ASP A 149 -6.28 -37.29 1.47
N SER A 150 -6.25 -38.60 1.70
CA SER A 150 -7.44 -39.35 2.14
C SER A 150 -7.94 -38.93 3.52
N LEU A 151 -7.04 -38.60 4.47
CA LEU A 151 -7.45 -38.11 5.79
C LEU A 151 -7.98 -36.67 5.74
N SER A 152 -7.32 -35.79 4.99
CA SER A 152 -7.76 -34.40 4.79
C SER A 152 -9.12 -34.33 4.11
N SER A 153 -9.39 -35.22 3.16
CA SER A 153 -10.69 -35.36 2.50
C SER A 153 -11.81 -35.83 3.43
N GLU A 154 -11.49 -36.59 4.49
CA GLU A 154 -12.45 -36.98 5.52
C GLU A 154 -12.67 -35.84 6.53
N ALA A 155 -11.58 -35.19 6.99
CA ALA A 155 -11.65 -34.06 7.92
C ALA A 155 -12.41 -32.87 7.34
N ALA A 156 -12.25 -32.59 6.04
CA ALA A 156 -12.93 -31.51 5.32
C ALA A 156 -14.47 -31.61 5.34
N LYS A 157 -15.04 -32.80 5.63
CA LYS A 157 -16.49 -32.97 5.80
C LYS A 157 -17.04 -32.34 7.07
N PHE A 158 -16.19 -32.10 8.07
CA PHE A 158 -16.54 -31.43 9.33
C PHE A 158 -16.21 -29.93 9.30
N ALA A 159 -15.22 -29.53 8.50
CA ALA A 159 -14.83 -28.13 8.34
C ALA A 159 -15.93 -27.28 7.68
N VAL A 160 -16.05 -26.02 8.13
CA VAL A 160 -16.80 -24.95 7.48
C VAL A 160 -15.80 -23.82 7.15
N PRO A 161 -15.47 -23.59 5.87
CA PRO A 161 -14.37 -22.71 5.50
C PRO A 161 -14.76 -21.22 5.60
N ASN A 162 -13.75 -20.39 5.89
CA ASN A 162 -13.81 -18.92 5.91
C ASN A 162 -14.84 -18.33 6.89
N GLU A 163 -15.23 -19.04 7.96
CA GLU A 163 -16.20 -18.50 8.93
C GLU A 163 -15.69 -17.28 9.69
N TYR A 164 -14.38 -17.15 9.91
CA TYR A 164 -13.80 -15.91 10.45
C TYR A 164 -14.05 -14.72 9.50
N ASP A 165 -13.83 -14.89 8.19
CA ASP A 165 -14.07 -13.83 7.20
C ASP A 165 -15.55 -13.49 7.07
N LYS A 166 -16.45 -14.49 7.17
CA LYS A 166 -17.90 -14.27 7.27
C LYS A 166 -18.26 -13.50 8.54
N ALA A 167 -17.68 -13.87 9.69
CA ALA A 167 -17.92 -13.18 10.95
C ALA A 167 -17.50 -11.69 10.88
N ILE A 168 -16.28 -11.39 10.42
CA ILE A 168 -15.81 -10.02 10.22
C ILE A 168 -16.68 -9.28 9.16
N SER A 169 -17.03 -9.93 8.05
CA SER A 169 -17.93 -9.33 7.04
C SER A 169 -19.31 -9.01 7.62
N SER A 170 -19.87 -9.86 8.48
CA SER A 170 -21.19 -9.67 9.09
C SER A 170 -21.27 -8.48 10.05
N ILE A 171 -20.12 -8.03 10.58
CA ILE A 171 -19.98 -6.77 11.35
C ILE A 171 -19.55 -5.58 10.47
N GLY A 172 -19.52 -5.72 9.14
CA GLY A 172 -19.12 -4.65 8.23
C GLY A 172 -17.63 -4.32 8.28
N GLY A 173 -16.79 -5.25 8.77
CA GLY A 173 -15.35 -5.11 8.74
C GLY A 173 -14.81 -4.94 7.31
N LYS A 174 -13.67 -4.28 7.20
CA LYS A 174 -12.95 -4.03 5.95
C LYS A 174 -11.44 -4.10 6.21
N GLY A 175 -10.64 -4.33 5.15
CA GLY A 175 -9.19 -4.38 5.27
C GLY A 175 -8.65 -5.58 6.07
N THR A 176 -9.47 -6.62 6.27
CA THR A 176 -9.10 -7.89 6.92
C THR A 176 -7.89 -8.49 6.23
N ASN A 177 -6.78 -8.55 6.96
CA ASN A 177 -5.50 -9.02 6.46
C ASN A 177 -4.61 -9.44 7.62
N ALA A 178 -3.46 -10.03 7.31
CA ALA A 178 -2.34 -10.10 8.24
C ALA A 178 -1.01 -9.86 7.48
N PHE A 179 0.09 -9.84 8.22
CA PHE A 179 1.43 -9.96 7.67
C PHE A 179 2.44 -10.45 8.71
N THR A 180 3.35 -11.32 8.27
CA THR A 180 4.55 -11.73 9.01
C THR A 180 5.77 -10.98 8.49
N SER A 181 6.68 -10.69 9.40
CA SER A 181 8.01 -10.14 9.12
C SER A 181 9.04 -10.85 10.00
N ASN A 182 10.27 -10.33 10.09
CA ASN A 182 11.32 -10.93 10.90
C ASN A 182 10.92 -11.07 12.38
N GLU A 183 10.30 -10.04 12.97
CA GLU A 183 10.16 -9.92 14.43
C GLU A 183 8.71 -10.00 14.92
N ARG A 184 7.76 -10.06 13.97
CA ARG A 184 6.33 -9.91 14.22
C ARG A 184 5.45 -10.68 13.25
N THR A 185 4.28 -11.07 13.75
CA THR A 185 3.09 -11.39 12.96
C THR A 185 2.01 -10.43 13.43
N VAL A 186 1.31 -9.76 12.51
CA VAL A 186 0.32 -8.73 12.87
C VAL A 186 -0.96 -8.95 12.09
N TYR A 187 -2.07 -9.09 12.81
CA TYR A 187 -3.40 -9.25 12.23
C TYR A 187 -4.13 -7.92 12.23
N VAL A 188 -4.85 -7.61 11.15
CA VAL A 188 -5.33 -6.27 10.82
C VAL A 188 -6.80 -6.30 10.41
N ASN A 189 -7.60 -5.40 10.98
CA ASN A 189 -8.98 -5.11 10.55
C ASN A 189 -9.28 -3.61 10.71
N THR A 190 -10.20 -3.07 9.92
CA THR A 190 -10.95 -1.85 10.26
C THR A 190 -12.41 -2.22 10.49
N ILE A 191 -12.98 -1.87 11.65
CA ILE A 191 -14.37 -2.19 12.03
C ILE A 191 -15.21 -0.93 12.25
N PRO A 192 -16.55 -0.99 12.13
CA PRO A 192 -17.45 0.04 12.68
C PRO A 192 -17.35 0.13 14.21
N ALA A 193 -17.41 1.34 14.75
CA ALA A 193 -17.24 1.60 16.19
C ALA A 193 -18.26 0.88 17.08
N ASN A 194 -19.51 0.74 16.61
CA ASN A 194 -20.60 0.05 17.29
C ASN A 194 -20.42 -1.49 17.35
N GLU A 195 -19.42 -2.06 16.68
CA GLU A 195 -19.20 -3.51 16.60
C GLU A 195 -18.03 -4.00 17.47
N LEU A 196 -17.44 -3.10 18.28
CA LEU A 196 -16.25 -3.37 19.08
C LEU A 196 -16.35 -4.62 19.98
N GLU A 197 -17.46 -4.83 20.69
CA GLU A 197 -17.64 -6.02 21.54
C GLU A 197 -17.55 -7.33 20.73
N LYS A 198 -18.19 -7.37 19.56
CA LYS A 198 -18.15 -8.55 18.69
C LYS A 198 -16.74 -8.80 18.18
N TRP A 199 -16.05 -7.76 17.71
CA TRP A 199 -14.68 -7.91 17.26
C TRP A 199 -13.76 -8.42 18.39
N VAL A 200 -13.80 -7.81 19.58
CA VAL A 200 -12.99 -8.25 20.73
C VAL A 200 -13.28 -9.71 21.12
N LYS A 201 -14.56 -10.14 21.09
CA LYS A 201 -14.95 -11.53 21.35
C LYS A 201 -14.44 -12.50 20.28
N LEU A 202 -14.59 -12.17 18.99
CA LEU A 202 -14.16 -13.01 17.87
C LEU A 202 -12.64 -13.20 17.85
N GLU A 203 -11.89 -12.15 18.17
CA GLU A 203 -10.44 -12.23 18.23
C GLU A 203 -9.96 -12.99 19.48
N ALA A 204 -10.68 -12.90 20.61
CA ALA A 204 -10.40 -13.71 21.80
C ALA A 204 -10.56 -15.21 21.53
N ASP A 205 -11.61 -15.60 20.79
CA ASP A 205 -11.78 -16.96 20.27
C ASP A 205 -10.61 -17.36 19.36
N ARG A 206 -10.34 -16.56 18.32
CA ARG A 206 -9.25 -16.82 17.36
C ARG A 206 -7.88 -16.99 18.01
N PHE A 207 -7.56 -16.23 19.04
CA PHE A 207 -6.30 -16.35 19.77
C PHE A 207 -6.32 -17.41 20.89
N GLY A 208 -7.50 -17.92 21.26
CA GLY A 208 -7.69 -18.91 22.33
C GLY A 208 -7.34 -20.35 21.97
N SER A 209 -7.49 -20.79 20.72
CA SER A 209 -7.02 -22.11 20.27
C SER A 209 -6.65 -22.16 18.79
N LEU A 210 -5.51 -22.81 18.48
CA LEU A 210 -5.06 -23.09 17.11
C LEU A 210 -5.62 -24.42 16.59
N VAL A 211 -6.52 -24.33 15.60
CA VAL A 211 -7.00 -25.47 14.83
C VAL A 211 -6.47 -25.43 13.39
N MET A 212 -5.48 -26.28 13.10
CA MET A 212 -4.85 -26.42 11.79
C MET A 212 -5.72 -27.24 10.79
N ARG A 213 -7.00 -26.89 10.66
CA ARG A 213 -7.88 -27.49 9.64
C ARG A 213 -7.54 -26.97 8.26
N LEU A 214 -7.88 -27.75 7.22
CA LEU A 214 -7.59 -27.43 5.80
C LEU A 214 -6.10 -27.18 5.49
N PHE A 215 -5.18 -27.58 6.38
CA PHE A 215 -3.72 -27.44 6.26
C PHE A 215 -3.19 -27.92 4.90
N HIS A 216 -3.66 -29.07 4.44
CA HIS A 216 -3.28 -29.66 3.15
C HIS A 216 -3.55 -28.71 1.98
N THR A 217 -4.76 -28.15 1.88
CA THR A 217 -5.11 -27.17 0.83
C THR A 217 -4.45 -25.81 1.03
N GLU A 218 -4.09 -25.43 2.25
CA GLU A 218 -3.39 -24.17 2.51
C GLU A 218 -1.90 -24.24 2.12
N LEU A 219 -1.28 -25.42 2.22
CA LEU A 219 0.09 -25.68 1.76
C LEU A 219 0.30 -25.27 0.29
N GLU A 220 -0.70 -25.53 -0.57
CA GLU A 220 -0.71 -25.09 -1.97
C GLU A 220 -0.71 -23.57 -2.11
N THR A 221 -1.41 -22.83 -1.25
CA THR A 221 -1.38 -21.36 -1.25
C THR A 221 0.04 -20.87 -0.99
N VAL A 222 0.71 -21.40 0.04
CA VAL A 222 2.09 -21.03 0.38
C VAL A 222 3.07 -21.42 -0.74
N TYR A 223 2.84 -22.54 -1.44
CA TYR A 223 3.62 -22.92 -2.62
C TYR A 223 3.42 -21.97 -3.81
N GLU A 224 2.18 -21.55 -4.09
CA GLU A 224 1.91 -20.51 -5.09
C GLU A 224 2.62 -19.20 -4.73
N GLU A 225 2.68 -18.83 -3.45
CA GLU A 225 3.38 -17.62 -3.01
C GLU A 225 4.89 -17.69 -3.10
N PHE A 226 5.48 -18.83 -2.73
CA PHE A 226 6.90 -19.07 -2.88
C PHE A 226 7.32 -19.05 -4.36
N ASN A 227 6.56 -19.72 -5.23
CA ASN A 227 6.79 -19.71 -6.68
C ASN A 227 6.57 -18.29 -7.27
N ARG A 228 5.49 -17.60 -6.90
CA ARG A 228 5.22 -16.18 -7.26
C ARG A 228 6.31 -15.22 -6.78
N GLY A 229 6.91 -15.51 -5.62
CA GLY A 229 8.00 -14.71 -5.06
C GLY A 229 9.25 -14.71 -5.95
N GLN A 230 9.45 -15.76 -6.75
CA GLN A 230 10.57 -15.90 -7.68
C GLN A 230 10.30 -15.23 -9.04
N ASP A 231 9.05 -14.88 -9.36
CA ASP A 231 8.69 -14.01 -10.51
C ASP A 231 9.02 -12.52 -10.24
N GLN A 232 9.49 -12.16 -9.04
CA GLN A 232 9.74 -10.77 -8.61
C GLN A 232 11.23 -10.54 -8.29
N ASP A 233 11.96 -9.92 -9.23
CA ASP A 233 13.42 -9.75 -9.08
C ASP A 233 13.80 -8.87 -7.88
N GLY A 234 12.95 -7.91 -7.50
CA GLY A 234 13.15 -7.11 -6.28
C GLY A 234 13.18 -7.95 -4.98
N ARG A 235 12.43 -9.07 -4.90
CA ARG A 235 12.50 -9.98 -3.75
C ARG A 235 13.83 -10.73 -3.70
N LYS A 236 14.37 -11.12 -4.86
CA LYS A 236 15.69 -11.76 -4.98
C LYS A 236 16.81 -10.82 -4.56
N VAL A 237 16.75 -9.56 -5.02
CA VAL A 237 17.69 -8.49 -4.62
C VAL A 237 17.67 -8.28 -3.10
N TYR A 238 16.48 -8.18 -2.49
CA TYR A 238 16.34 -8.03 -1.05
C TYR A 238 16.88 -9.24 -0.27
N ALA A 239 16.58 -10.47 -0.70
CA ALA A 239 17.09 -11.69 -0.08
C ALA A 239 18.63 -11.79 -0.19
N ALA A 240 19.20 -11.48 -1.36
CA ALA A 240 20.65 -11.47 -1.58
C ALA A 240 21.36 -10.39 -0.74
N MET A 241 20.75 -9.21 -0.58
CA MET A 241 21.22 -8.14 0.29
C MET A 241 21.24 -8.58 1.75
N ASN A 242 20.10 -9.03 2.28
CA ASN A 242 19.98 -9.47 3.67
C ASN A 242 20.94 -10.63 4.00
N LYS A 243 21.04 -11.63 3.13
CA LYS A 243 21.94 -12.78 3.32
C LYS A 243 23.41 -12.38 3.44
N ASN A 244 23.84 -11.31 2.78
CA ASN A 244 25.23 -10.86 2.81
C ASN A 244 25.52 -9.82 3.91
N LEU A 245 24.54 -8.99 4.28
CA LEU A 245 24.65 -8.04 5.40
C LEU A 245 24.51 -8.74 6.77
N PHE A 246 23.66 -9.77 6.86
CA PHE A 246 23.26 -10.42 8.11
C PHE A 246 23.62 -11.91 8.15
N ALA A 247 24.66 -12.34 7.42
CA ALA A 247 25.15 -13.72 7.43
C ALA A 247 25.43 -14.20 8.87
N GLY A 248 24.88 -15.36 9.23
CA GLY A 248 24.91 -15.90 10.59
C GLY A 248 23.80 -15.41 11.54
N HIS A 249 22.95 -14.47 11.11
CA HIS A 249 21.78 -13.97 11.85
C HIS A 249 20.48 -14.36 11.12
N PRO A 250 19.36 -14.62 11.84
CA PRO A 250 18.10 -14.99 11.17
C PRO A 250 17.56 -13.98 10.15
N TYR A 251 17.92 -12.69 10.23
CA TYR A 251 17.59 -11.73 9.17
C TYR A 251 18.16 -12.11 7.79
N GLY A 252 19.30 -12.81 7.75
CA GLY A 252 19.97 -13.28 6.52
C GLY A 252 19.77 -14.77 6.23
N GLU A 253 19.48 -15.59 7.25
CA GLU A 253 19.36 -17.05 7.12
C GLU A 253 17.90 -17.58 7.19
N GLN A 254 16.93 -16.80 7.71
CA GLN A 254 15.55 -17.25 7.96
C GLN A 254 14.54 -16.35 7.23
N THR A 255 14.37 -16.63 5.93
CA THR A 255 13.41 -15.96 5.04
C THR A 255 11.97 -16.12 5.53
N THR A 256 11.18 -15.04 5.49
CA THR A 256 9.79 -15.04 5.96
C THR A 256 8.88 -16.03 5.24
N ILE A 257 9.11 -16.26 3.94
CA ILE A 257 8.38 -17.24 3.13
C ILE A 257 8.95 -18.67 3.27
N GLY A 258 10.07 -18.83 3.97
CA GLY A 258 10.79 -20.10 4.11
C GLY A 258 11.69 -20.47 2.94
N GLU A 259 12.30 -21.65 3.03
CA GLU A 259 13.06 -22.29 1.97
C GLU A 259 12.21 -23.39 1.30
N GLY A 260 12.34 -23.57 -0.01
CA GLY A 260 11.52 -24.53 -0.76
C GLY A 260 11.63 -25.99 -0.30
N GLU A 261 12.75 -26.39 0.32
CA GLU A 261 12.88 -27.74 0.91
C GLU A 261 12.22 -27.86 2.29
N HIS A 262 12.17 -26.78 3.09
CA HIS A 262 11.37 -26.77 4.32
C HIS A 262 9.86 -26.77 4.01
N LEU A 263 9.44 -25.98 3.02
CA LEU A 263 8.05 -25.95 2.54
C LEU A 263 7.57 -27.32 2.03
N LYS A 264 8.43 -28.09 1.36
CA LYS A 264 8.12 -29.49 0.95
C LYS A 264 7.97 -30.47 2.12
N ASN A 265 8.47 -30.13 3.30
CA ASN A 265 8.54 -31.02 4.47
C ASN A 265 7.99 -30.33 5.74
N PRO A 266 6.74 -29.83 5.71
CA PRO A 266 6.19 -29.03 6.80
C PRO A 266 5.95 -29.88 8.05
N SER A 267 5.87 -29.22 9.21
CA SER A 267 5.68 -29.85 10.51
C SER A 267 4.56 -29.17 11.28
N MET A 268 3.44 -29.88 11.47
CA MET A 268 2.33 -29.42 12.28
C MET A 268 2.70 -29.37 13.77
N VAL A 269 3.62 -30.24 14.20
CA VAL A 269 4.15 -30.22 15.58
C VAL A 269 4.99 -28.97 15.85
N ASN A 270 5.91 -28.59 14.96
CA ASN A 270 6.67 -27.35 15.12
C ASN A 270 5.74 -26.12 15.13
N ILE A 271 4.72 -26.08 14.25
CA ILE A 271 3.74 -24.98 14.21
C ILE A 271 2.95 -24.87 15.53
N ARG A 272 2.44 -25.99 16.05
CA ARG A 272 1.73 -25.99 17.34
C ARG A 272 2.65 -25.60 18.51
N ASN A 273 3.91 -26.03 18.50
CA ASN A 273 4.91 -25.65 19.51
C ASN A 273 5.22 -24.14 19.47
N TYR A 274 5.36 -23.55 18.28
CA TYR A 274 5.58 -22.11 18.09
C TYR A 274 4.39 -21.29 18.63
N TYR A 275 3.16 -21.66 18.25
CA TYR A 275 1.94 -21.04 18.79
C TYR A 275 1.88 -21.17 20.32
N ASN A 276 2.05 -22.37 20.86
CA ASN A 276 2.03 -22.62 22.31
C ASN A 276 3.11 -21.83 23.09
N THR A 277 4.25 -21.51 22.45
CA THR A 277 5.33 -20.74 23.08
C THR A 277 5.09 -19.23 23.02
N TYR A 278 4.68 -18.73 21.84
CA TYR A 278 4.73 -17.30 21.52
C TYR A 278 3.37 -16.60 21.37
N TYR A 279 2.27 -17.32 21.13
CA TYR A 279 0.92 -16.75 21.06
C TYR A 279 0.29 -16.79 22.46
N LYS A 280 0.89 -16.03 23.38
CA LYS A 280 0.57 -15.97 24.81
C LYS A 280 0.43 -14.52 25.26
N ALA A 281 -0.39 -14.28 26.27
CA ALA A 281 -0.88 -12.94 26.63
C ALA A 281 0.26 -11.91 26.82
N ASN A 282 1.31 -12.27 27.56
CA ASN A 282 2.50 -11.43 27.79
C ASN A 282 3.38 -11.18 26.55
N ASN A 283 3.07 -11.79 25.39
CA ASN A 283 3.77 -11.60 24.11
C ASN A 283 2.89 -10.98 23.01
N VAL A 284 1.64 -10.65 23.32
CA VAL A 284 0.65 -10.07 22.40
C VAL A 284 0.25 -8.68 22.89
N ALA A 285 -0.13 -7.81 21.96
CA ALA A 285 -0.83 -6.57 22.31
C ALA A 285 -2.09 -6.38 21.46
N ILE A 286 -2.98 -5.52 21.93
CA ILE A 286 -4.12 -5.01 21.16
C ILE A 286 -3.92 -3.51 20.95
N CYS A 287 -3.71 -3.11 19.69
CA CYS A 287 -3.45 -1.74 19.27
C CYS A 287 -4.66 -1.18 18.52
N MET A 288 -5.28 -0.11 19.01
CA MET A 288 -6.50 0.46 18.42
C MET A 288 -6.47 1.97 18.25
N SER A 289 -6.94 2.46 17.10
CA SER A 289 -7.08 3.87 16.75
C SER A 289 -8.45 4.14 16.11
N GLY A 290 -9.23 5.09 16.66
CA GLY A 290 -10.54 5.43 16.11
C GLY A 290 -11.53 6.03 17.11
N ASP A 291 -12.82 5.96 16.78
CA ASP A 291 -13.90 6.49 17.61
C ASP A 291 -14.42 5.43 18.59
N PHE A 292 -13.83 5.39 19.78
CA PHE A 292 -14.27 4.52 20.87
C PHE A 292 -13.87 5.10 22.24
N GLU A 293 -14.62 4.78 23.29
CA GLU A 293 -14.27 5.16 24.65
C GLU A 293 -13.35 4.13 25.31
N PHE A 294 -12.20 4.61 25.82
CA PHE A 294 -11.10 3.75 26.26
C PHE A 294 -11.49 2.81 27.41
N ASP A 295 -12.10 3.33 28.48
CA ASP A 295 -12.45 2.55 29.66
C ASP A 295 -13.42 1.38 29.32
N ASN A 296 -14.30 1.56 28.32
CA ASN A 296 -15.18 0.51 27.77
C ASN A 296 -14.44 -0.47 26.84
N ALA A 297 -13.46 0.00 26.06
CA ALA A 297 -12.62 -0.88 25.26
C ALA A 297 -11.77 -1.81 26.15
N VAL A 298 -11.20 -1.28 27.24
CA VAL A 298 -10.49 -2.09 28.24
C VAL A 298 -11.42 -3.05 28.97
N ASP A 299 -12.66 -2.64 29.32
CA ASP A 299 -13.67 -3.55 29.88
C ASP A 299 -13.92 -4.78 29.01
N LEU A 300 -14.09 -4.56 27.70
CA LEU A 300 -14.37 -5.63 26.74
C LEU A 300 -13.15 -6.54 26.57
N ILE A 301 -11.94 -5.97 26.47
CA ILE A 301 -10.72 -6.75 26.34
C ILE A 301 -10.47 -7.55 27.63
N GLU A 302 -10.58 -6.94 28.81
CA GLU A 302 -10.43 -7.62 30.10
C GLU A 302 -11.45 -8.77 30.27
N LYS A 303 -12.70 -8.55 29.86
CA LYS A 303 -13.79 -9.54 29.87
C LYS A 303 -13.52 -10.78 29.00
N TYR A 304 -12.97 -10.61 27.80
CA TYR A 304 -12.80 -11.70 26.83
C TYR A 304 -11.37 -12.27 26.78
N TRP A 305 -10.34 -11.43 26.97
CA TRP A 305 -8.93 -11.80 26.90
C TRP A 305 -8.23 -11.95 28.25
N GLY A 306 -8.85 -11.55 29.37
CA GLY A 306 -8.24 -11.68 30.70
C GLY A 306 -7.91 -13.11 31.13
N ASN A 307 -8.53 -14.11 30.47
CA ASN A 307 -8.25 -15.53 30.66
C ASN A 307 -7.22 -16.11 29.67
N MET A 308 -6.69 -15.32 28.73
CA MET A 308 -5.64 -15.79 27.82
C MET A 308 -4.38 -16.14 28.63
N GLU A 309 -3.80 -17.32 28.39
CA GLU A 309 -2.64 -17.79 29.13
C GLU A 309 -1.40 -16.92 28.87
N ALA A 310 -0.69 -16.56 29.94
CA ALA A 310 0.67 -16.05 29.89
C ALA A 310 1.69 -17.19 29.81
N ASN A 311 2.90 -16.91 29.30
CA ASN A 311 4.06 -17.78 29.41
C ASN A 311 5.11 -17.11 30.30
N GLU A 312 5.05 -17.38 31.60
CA GLU A 312 6.00 -16.89 32.62
C GLU A 312 7.45 -17.35 32.37
N THR A 313 7.64 -18.35 31.52
CA THR A 313 8.93 -18.91 31.10
C THR A 313 9.32 -18.53 29.66
N LEU A 314 8.64 -17.54 29.07
CA LEU A 314 8.97 -17.04 27.73
C LEU A 314 10.38 -16.45 27.71
N ASP A 315 11.26 -17.05 26.91
CA ASP A 315 12.52 -16.43 26.51
C ASP A 315 12.49 -16.11 25.02
N HIS A 316 12.93 -14.90 24.67
CA HIS A 316 13.11 -14.53 23.27
C HIS A 316 14.49 -15.03 22.78
N PRO A 317 14.60 -15.49 21.52
CA PRO A 317 15.89 -15.78 20.91
C PRO A 317 16.89 -14.62 21.10
N LYS A 318 18.12 -14.96 21.46
CA LYS A 318 19.24 -14.03 21.64
C LYS A 318 20.32 -14.41 20.65
N PHE A 319 20.90 -13.41 20.00
CA PHE A 319 21.89 -13.59 18.95
C PHE A 319 23.19 -12.89 19.31
N ASP A 320 24.32 -13.53 19.01
CA ASP A 320 25.64 -12.91 19.20
C ASP A 320 25.81 -11.73 18.23
N LYS A 321 26.51 -10.68 18.67
CA LYS A 321 26.77 -9.52 17.80
C LYS A 321 27.63 -9.95 16.61
N LEU A 322 27.05 -9.87 15.41
CA LEU A 322 27.70 -10.13 14.13
C LEU A 322 29.04 -9.39 14.02
N ALA A 323 30.06 -10.13 13.57
CA ALA A 323 31.36 -9.57 13.23
C ALA A 323 31.22 -8.41 12.21
N PRO A 324 32.01 -7.33 12.33
CA PRO A 324 31.99 -6.23 11.37
C PRO A 324 32.26 -6.70 9.93
N ILE A 325 31.60 -6.06 8.97
CA ILE A 325 31.96 -6.18 7.55
C ILE A 325 33.18 -5.27 7.33
N THR A 326 34.27 -5.82 6.78
CA THR A 326 35.57 -5.14 6.65
C THR A 326 36.05 -4.95 5.20
N GLU A 327 35.32 -5.53 4.26
CA GLU A 327 35.54 -5.46 2.81
C GLU A 327 34.16 -5.46 2.13
N SER A 328 34.03 -4.79 0.98
CA SER A 328 32.77 -4.77 0.24
C SER A 328 32.55 -6.04 -0.60
N LYS A 329 31.28 -6.35 -0.86
CA LYS A 329 30.86 -7.50 -1.69
C LYS A 329 30.03 -7.05 -2.87
N SER A 330 30.35 -7.51 -4.07
CA SER A 330 29.48 -7.39 -5.25
C SER A 330 28.87 -8.76 -5.58
N LEU A 331 27.56 -8.80 -5.85
CA LEU A 331 26.84 -9.99 -6.34
C LEU A 331 25.91 -9.60 -7.49
N GLU A 332 25.67 -10.51 -8.43
CA GLU A 332 24.69 -10.33 -9.49
C GLU A 332 23.41 -11.14 -9.23
N VAL A 333 22.26 -10.62 -9.65
CA VAL A 333 20.94 -11.27 -9.58
C VAL A 333 20.29 -11.17 -10.95
N PHE A 334 19.91 -12.31 -11.54
CA PHE A 334 19.33 -12.36 -12.90
C PHE A 334 17.80 -12.49 -12.84
N GLY A 335 17.15 -12.07 -13.93
CA GLY A 335 15.72 -12.22 -14.13
C GLY A 335 15.15 -11.29 -15.20
N PRO A 336 13.85 -11.36 -15.49
CA PRO A 336 13.22 -10.68 -16.62
C PRO A 336 13.05 -9.17 -16.50
N ASP A 337 13.12 -8.58 -15.30
CA ASP A 337 12.87 -7.13 -15.13
C ASP A 337 14.10 -6.27 -15.55
N LYS A 338 13.91 -4.94 -15.61
CA LYS A 338 14.94 -3.94 -15.97
C LYS A 338 16.19 -3.96 -15.09
N GLU A 339 17.37 -3.65 -15.64
CA GLU A 339 18.62 -3.56 -14.85
C GLU A 339 18.57 -2.46 -13.77
N SER A 340 19.15 -2.75 -12.61
CA SER A 340 19.29 -1.78 -11.50
C SER A 340 20.37 -2.20 -10.52
N ILE A 341 20.84 -1.27 -9.69
CA ILE A 341 21.79 -1.55 -8.61
C ILE A 341 21.22 -1.16 -7.24
N SER A 342 21.50 -1.98 -6.24
CA SER A 342 21.25 -1.71 -4.82
C SER A 342 22.55 -1.76 -4.02
N ILE A 343 22.80 -0.80 -3.15
CA ILE A 343 23.98 -0.71 -2.29
C ILE A 343 23.49 -0.62 -0.85
N GLY A 344 23.73 -1.64 -0.03
CA GLY A 344 23.32 -1.70 1.37
C GLY A 344 24.49 -1.68 2.35
N PHE A 345 24.32 -1.00 3.46
CA PHE A 345 25.24 -0.92 4.60
C PHE A 345 24.51 -1.33 5.88
N ARG A 346 25.18 -2.09 6.76
CA ARG A 346 24.61 -2.50 8.06
C ARG A 346 24.78 -1.42 9.12
N LEU A 347 23.68 -1.03 9.77
CA LEU A 347 23.63 -0.13 10.92
C LEU A 347 23.31 -0.91 12.21
N ASP A 348 23.51 -0.31 13.38
CA ASP A 348 23.05 -0.88 14.65
C ASP A 348 21.50 -0.78 14.78
N GLY A 349 20.91 -1.60 15.66
CA GLY A 349 19.45 -1.83 15.74
C GLY A 349 18.58 -0.68 16.26
N ALA A 350 17.28 -0.94 16.36
CA ALA A 350 16.22 0.05 16.54
C ALA A 350 16.27 0.89 17.84
N LYS A 351 17.06 0.49 18.85
CA LYS A 351 17.32 1.29 20.07
C LYS A 351 18.61 2.12 20.02
N SER A 352 19.26 2.23 18.86
CA SER A 352 20.51 2.98 18.66
C SER A 352 20.29 4.37 18.06
N ARG A 353 21.26 5.29 18.24
CA ARG A 353 21.25 6.64 17.65
C ARG A 353 21.29 6.62 16.11
N ASP A 354 21.76 5.53 15.50
CA ASP A 354 21.72 5.30 14.05
C ASP A 354 20.31 5.48 13.48
N THR A 355 19.26 5.17 14.25
CA THR A 355 17.86 5.36 13.83
C THR A 355 17.51 6.81 13.48
N LYS A 356 18.01 7.77 14.25
CA LYS A 356 17.71 9.20 14.08
C LYS A 356 18.65 9.82 13.05
N VAL A 357 19.95 9.55 13.14
CA VAL A 357 20.96 10.11 12.23
C VAL A 357 20.86 9.49 10.83
N GLY A 358 20.59 8.18 10.74
CA GLY A 358 20.34 7.48 9.48
C GLY A 358 19.07 7.94 8.75
N ARG A 359 18.02 8.33 9.49
CA ARG A 359 16.82 8.94 8.91
C ARG A 359 17.13 10.31 8.31
N ILE A 360 17.77 11.21 9.05
CA ILE A 360 18.16 12.54 8.50
C ILE A 360 19.15 12.39 7.33
N LEU A 361 20.08 11.44 7.39
CA LEU A 361 20.95 11.10 6.25
C LEU A 361 20.16 10.65 5.01
N SER A 362 19.12 9.82 5.20
CA SER A 362 18.26 9.37 4.10
C SER A 362 17.56 10.56 3.46
N GLU A 363 16.87 11.39 4.26
CA GLU A 363 16.18 12.60 3.80
C GLU A 363 17.13 13.62 3.14
N LEU A 364 18.38 13.73 3.61
CA LEU A 364 19.41 14.60 3.02
C LEU A 364 19.90 14.09 1.65
N LEU A 365 19.97 12.78 1.47
CA LEU A 365 20.36 12.18 0.20
C LEU A 365 19.18 12.11 -0.77
N SER A 366 17.98 11.70 -0.33
CA SER A 366 16.78 11.65 -1.16
C SER A 366 15.52 11.84 -0.31
N ASN A 367 14.75 12.87 -0.66
CA ASN A 367 13.40 13.14 -0.15
C ASN A 367 12.39 13.28 -1.29
N GLY A 368 12.78 12.89 -2.51
CA GLY A 368 11.99 13.01 -3.74
C GLY A 368 11.83 14.45 -4.24
N LYS A 369 12.51 15.44 -3.63
CA LYS A 369 12.44 16.86 -4.00
C LYS A 369 13.84 17.49 -4.04
N ALA A 370 14.48 17.68 -2.89
CA ALA A 370 15.65 18.56 -2.73
C ALA A 370 16.90 17.86 -2.18
N GLY A 371 16.87 16.53 -2.01
CA GLY A 371 18.01 15.74 -1.57
C GLY A 371 19.16 15.73 -2.60
N LEU A 372 20.36 15.38 -2.16
CA LEU A 372 21.56 15.38 -3.01
C LEU A 372 21.42 14.46 -4.25
N ILE A 373 20.86 13.26 -4.10
CA ILE A 373 20.55 12.33 -5.20
C ILE A 373 19.45 12.92 -6.10
N ASP A 374 18.38 13.46 -5.49
CA ASP A 374 17.24 14.05 -6.20
C ASP A 374 17.72 15.16 -7.17
N ILE A 375 18.56 16.06 -6.67
CA ILE A 375 19.07 17.22 -7.42
C ILE A 375 20.24 16.85 -8.33
N ASP A 376 21.31 16.25 -7.79
CA ASP A 376 22.56 16.09 -8.53
C ASP A 376 22.60 14.86 -9.44
N LEU A 377 21.74 13.85 -9.25
CA LEU A 377 21.69 12.66 -10.11
C LEU A 377 20.40 12.56 -10.93
N VAL A 378 19.23 12.78 -10.32
CA VAL A 378 17.93 12.60 -11.00
C VAL A 378 17.52 13.85 -11.79
N GLN A 379 17.41 15.03 -11.16
CA GLN A 379 17.07 16.28 -11.85
C GLN A 379 18.15 16.68 -12.87
N LYS A 380 19.43 16.48 -12.55
CA LYS A 380 20.54 16.68 -13.51
C LYS A 380 20.74 15.50 -14.47
N GLN A 381 19.79 14.57 -14.52
CA GLN A 381 19.65 13.52 -15.54
C GLN A 381 20.91 12.67 -15.78
N LYS A 382 21.70 12.41 -14.73
CA LYS A 382 22.85 11.50 -14.76
C LYS A 382 22.42 10.04 -14.55
N LEU A 383 21.30 9.83 -13.87
CA LEU A 383 20.62 8.54 -13.70
C LEU A 383 19.21 8.62 -14.29
N LEU A 384 18.47 7.51 -14.29
CA LEU A 384 17.08 7.49 -14.73
C LEU A 384 16.09 7.66 -13.57
N ASP A 385 16.40 6.99 -12.46
CA ASP A 385 15.74 7.06 -11.15
C ASP A 385 16.75 6.60 -10.10
N ALA A 386 16.76 7.23 -8.92
CA ALA A 386 17.66 6.91 -7.81
C ALA A 386 17.13 7.44 -6.48
N TYR A 387 17.34 6.70 -5.40
CA TYR A 387 16.91 7.09 -4.04
C TYR A 387 17.81 6.47 -2.96
N ALA A 388 17.65 6.95 -1.73
CA ALA A 388 18.28 6.41 -0.53
C ALA A 388 17.27 6.31 0.61
N TYR A 389 17.35 5.25 1.42
CA TYR A 389 16.47 5.06 2.59
C TYR A 389 17.19 4.30 3.70
N SER A 390 16.61 4.33 4.90
CA SER A 390 17.05 3.50 6.03
C SER A 390 15.87 2.79 6.69
N TYR A 391 16.13 1.61 7.22
CA TYR A 391 15.14 0.75 7.87
C TYR A 391 15.79 0.03 9.06
N PHE A 392 15.05 -0.19 10.13
CA PHE A 392 15.58 -0.69 11.41
C PHE A 392 14.70 -1.79 11.99
N LEU A 393 15.34 -2.91 12.32
CA LEU A 393 14.81 -3.99 13.14
C LEU A 393 15.47 -3.91 14.54
N LYS A 394 15.01 -4.72 15.49
CA LYS A 394 15.46 -4.68 16.90
C LYS A 394 16.99 -4.73 17.06
N ASP A 395 17.65 -5.69 16.39
CA ASP A 395 19.08 -5.97 16.57
C ASP A 395 19.98 -5.20 15.58
N TYR A 396 19.50 -4.97 14.34
CA TYR A 396 20.23 -4.25 13.29
C TYR A 396 19.34 -3.40 12.40
N GLY A 397 19.94 -2.37 11.80
CA GLY A 397 19.36 -1.63 10.67
C GLY A 397 20.12 -1.82 9.36
N MET A 398 19.55 -1.27 8.30
CA MET A 398 20.16 -1.13 6.99
C MET A 398 19.97 0.31 6.49
N PHE A 399 21.02 0.90 5.93
CA PHE A 399 20.91 2.04 5.02
C PHE A 399 21.15 1.52 3.59
N GLN A 400 20.26 1.84 2.66
CA GLN A 400 20.34 1.38 1.27
C GLN A 400 20.18 2.53 0.28
N MET A 401 21.02 2.54 -0.75
CA MET A 401 20.87 3.35 -1.96
C MET A 401 20.46 2.47 -3.15
N TYR A 402 19.68 3.03 -4.07
CA TYR A 402 19.19 2.36 -5.29
C TYR A 402 19.36 3.26 -6.51
N ALA A 403 19.58 2.66 -7.68
CA ALA A 403 19.54 3.37 -8.96
C ALA A 403 19.10 2.49 -10.15
N THR A 404 18.46 3.13 -11.13
CA THR A 404 18.33 2.64 -12.52
C THR A 404 19.14 3.52 -13.48
N VAL A 405 19.70 2.88 -14.50
CA VAL A 405 20.59 3.51 -15.48
C VAL A 405 19.86 4.04 -16.70
N ARG A 406 20.45 5.06 -17.34
CA ARG A 406 20.06 5.54 -18.67
C ARG A 406 20.53 4.57 -19.76
N GLU A 407 20.10 4.80 -21.01
CA GLU A 407 20.52 3.95 -22.13
C GLU A 407 22.05 4.00 -22.32
N GLY A 408 22.68 2.85 -22.57
CA GLY A 408 24.14 2.71 -22.70
C GLY A 408 24.99 2.90 -21.44
N GLN A 409 24.40 3.27 -20.30
CA GLN A 409 25.11 3.50 -19.03
C GLN A 409 25.25 2.21 -18.20
N SER A 410 26.40 2.02 -17.55
CA SER A 410 26.67 0.85 -16.71
C SER A 410 26.22 1.00 -15.25
N LEU A 411 25.92 -0.13 -14.60
CA LEU A 411 25.60 -0.18 -13.17
C LEU A 411 26.76 0.27 -12.27
N ASP A 412 28.02 0.16 -12.72
CA ASP A 412 29.19 0.65 -11.97
C ASP A 412 29.35 2.18 -12.05
N GLU A 413 28.94 2.81 -13.15
CA GLU A 413 28.82 4.27 -13.20
C GLU A 413 27.72 4.75 -12.24
N ALA A 414 26.58 4.05 -12.19
CA ALA A 414 25.53 4.34 -11.21
C ALA A 414 26.01 4.14 -9.76
N LYS A 415 26.77 3.07 -9.48
CA LYS A 415 27.44 2.85 -8.19
C LYS A 415 28.33 4.03 -7.82
N THR A 416 29.16 4.47 -8.76
CA THR A 416 30.12 5.56 -8.56
C THR A 416 29.41 6.88 -8.29
N LEU A 417 28.32 7.17 -9.00
CA LEU A 417 27.48 8.35 -8.77
C LEU A 417 26.84 8.32 -7.37
N LEU A 418 26.21 7.21 -6.96
CA LEU A 418 25.60 7.08 -5.63
C LEU A 418 26.64 7.25 -4.50
N MET A 419 27.80 6.61 -4.63
CA MET A 419 28.88 6.75 -3.64
C MET A 419 29.44 8.18 -3.57
N ALA A 420 29.50 8.89 -4.70
CA ALA A 420 29.95 10.28 -4.73
C ALA A 420 29.03 11.23 -3.95
N GLU A 421 27.71 11.01 -3.98
CA GLU A 421 26.75 11.77 -3.19
C GLU A 421 26.88 11.48 -1.68
N LEU A 422 27.13 10.22 -1.31
CA LEU A 422 27.42 9.85 0.08
C LEU A 422 28.76 10.46 0.57
N ASP A 423 29.76 10.56 -0.31
CA ASP A 423 31.03 11.23 -0.02
C ASP A 423 30.90 12.77 0.10
N LYS A 424 29.89 13.41 -0.50
CA LYS A 424 29.56 14.83 -0.20
C LYS A 424 29.14 15.00 1.25
N VAL A 425 28.31 14.09 1.76
CA VAL A 425 27.88 14.12 3.18
C VAL A 425 29.08 13.91 4.10
N LYS A 426 29.99 12.98 3.80
CA LYS A 426 31.24 12.79 4.57
C LYS A 426 32.15 14.02 4.63
N LYS A 427 32.08 14.91 3.64
CA LYS A 427 32.85 16.17 3.59
C LYS A 427 32.09 17.37 4.16
N GLY A 428 30.80 17.22 4.45
CA GLY A 428 29.93 18.32 4.88
C GLY A 428 29.53 19.26 3.75
N GLU A 429 29.45 18.78 2.50
CA GLU A 429 29.06 19.54 1.30
C GLU A 429 27.53 19.73 1.19
N PHE A 430 26.92 20.19 2.28
CA PHE A 430 25.50 20.56 2.42
C PHE A 430 25.35 21.69 3.46
N ASP A 431 24.24 22.44 3.43
CA ASP A 431 24.00 23.56 4.34
C ASP A 431 23.01 23.23 5.48
N GLN A 432 22.91 24.13 6.46
CA GLN A 432 21.98 23.99 7.59
C GLN A 432 20.52 24.23 7.15
N GLU A 433 20.29 25.12 6.17
CA GLU A 433 18.94 25.43 5.65
C GLU A 433 18.27 24.19 5.05
N THR A 434 19.05 23.29 4.45
CA THR A 434 18.60 21.96 4.00
C THR A 434 18.14 21.07 5.16
N LEU A 435 18.85 21.06 6.29
CA LEU A 435 18.44 20.31 7.49
C LEU A 435 17.15 20.90 8.10
N ASP A 436 17.08 22.22 8.22
CA ASP A 436 15.91 22.93 8.72
C ASP A 436 14.67 22.69 7.81
N ALA A 437 14.88 22.57 6.50
CA ALA A 437 13.85 22.21 5.53
C ALA A 437 13.39 20.73 5.66
N ILE A 438 14.31 19.80 5.90
CA ILE A 438 14.00 18.39 6.19
C ILE A 438 13.08 18.30 7.41
N ILE A 439 13.40 19.00 8.50
CA ILE A 439 12.55 19.05 9.70
C ILE A 439 11.14 19.59 9.40
N ASN A 440 11.02 20.67 8.62
CA ASN A 440 9.70 21.22 8.26
C ASN A 440 8.85 20.23 7.44
N ASN A 441 9.47 19.44 6.55
CA ASN A 441 8.75 18.43 5.77
C ASN A 441 8.41 17.18 6.60
N LEU A 442 9.33 16.71 7.46
CA LEU A 442 9.03 15.64 8.43
C LEU A 442 7.86 16.01 9.34
N ARG A 443 7.78 17.28 9.78
CA ARG A 443 6.64 17.81 10.56
C ARG A 443 5.33 17.77 9.78
N LYS A 444 5.31 18.20 8.51
CA LYS A 444 4.14 18.08 7.61
C LYS A 444 3.67 16.63 7.50
N SER A 445 4.59 15.72 7.17
CA SER A 445 4.29 14.30 6.97
C SER A 445 3.72 13.64 8.23
N GLU A 446 4.26 13.98 9.40
CA GLU A 446 3.78 13.44 10.68
C GLU A 446 2.39 14.00 11.07
N ILE A 447 2.07 15.26 10.74
CA ILE A 447 0.71 15.80 10.90
C ILE A 447 -0.27 15.06 9.98
N ALA A 448 0.06 14.91 8.69
CA ALA A 448 -0.80 14.25 7.70
C ALA A 448 -1.08 12.77 8.06
N LYS A 449 -0.05 12.04 8.47
CA LYS A 449 -0.16 10.66 8.96
C LYS A 449 -1.16 10.54 10.13
N ARG A 450 -1.11 11.49 11.07
CA ARG A 450 -1.95 11.53 12.29
C ARG A 450 -3.42 11.87 12.06
N GLU A 451 -3.80 12.35 10.87
CA GLU A 451 -5.21 12.53 10.50
C GLU A 451 -5.98 11.21 10.39
N SER A 452 -5.27 10.09 10.23
CA SER A 452 -5.85 8.78 9.91
C SER A 452 -5.67 7.75 11.03
N ASN A 453 -6.50 6.71 11.00
CA ASN A 453 -6.40 5.62 11.96
C ASN A 453 -5.16 4.71 11.75
N TYR A 454 -4.33 4.97 10.72
CA TYR A 454 -2.99 4.35 10.59
C TYR A 454 -2.07 4.63 11.78
N ARG A 455 -2.37 5.63 12.62
CA ARG A 455 -1.81 5.81 13.98
C ARG A 455 -1.70 4.53 14.81
N ALA A 456 -2.57 3.53 14.58
CA ALA A 456 -2.47 2.24 15.26
C ALA A 456 -1.20 1.42 14.89
N TYR A 457 -0.57 1.68 13.74
CA TYR A 457 0.71 1.07 13.39
C TYR A 457 1.88 1.60 14.23
N ASP A 458 1.86 2.87 14.66
CA ASP A 458 2.91 3.42 15.53
C ASP A 458 2.91 2.76 16.91
N LEU A 459 1.71 2.39 17.40
CA LEU A 459 1.53 1.58 18.60
C LEU A 459 2.14 0.18 18.42
N VAL A 460 1.98 -0.42 17.24
CA VAL A 460 2.62 -1.69 16.87
C VAL A 460 4.15 -1.57 16.78
N GLU A 461 4.69 -0.48 16.23
CA GLU A 461 6.15 -0.27 16.21
C GLU A 461 6.73 -0.12 17.62
N SER A 462 6.07 0.67 18.50
CA SER A 462 6.47 0.79 19.92
C SER A 462 6.48 -0.57 20.63
N PHE A 463 5.41 -1.36 20.47
CA PHE A 463 5.34 -2.69 21.06
C PHE A 463 6.40 -3.65 20.51
N ILE A 464 6.50 -3.82 19.18
CA ILE A 464 7.39 -4.81 18.56
C ILE A 464 8.87 -4.48 18.81
N LEU A 465 9.28 -3.24 18.58
CA LEU A 465 10.67 -2.79 18.74
C LEU A 465 11.04 -2.53 20.22
N ASP A 466 10.07 -2.70 21.13
CA ASP A 466 10.23 -2.56 22.58
C ASP A 466 10.68 -1.13 22.97
N LYS A 467 10.07 -0.12 22.33
CA LYS A 467 10.37 1.31 22.54
C LYS A 467 9.36 1.94 23.51
N GLU A 468 9.87 2.74 24.42
CA GLU A 468 9.04 3.56 25.31
C GLU A 468 8.25 4.58 24.48
N TRP A 469 6.99 4.83 24.85
CA TRP A 469 6.13 5.71 24.03
C TRP A 469 6.65 7.16 23.99
N THR A 470 7.43 7.58 24.99
CA THR A 470 8.20 8.82 24.93
C THR A 470 9.10 8.92 23.70
N GLU A 471 9.78 7.85 23.27
CA GLU A 471 10.67 7.86 22.09
C GLU A 471 9.92 8.13 20.77
N MET A 472 8.61 7.83 20.75
CA MET A 472 7.71 8.09 19.63
C MET A 472 7.19 9.53 19.68
N VAL A 473 6.83 10.01 20.87
CA VAL A 473 6.37 11.40 21.09
C VAL A 473 7.50 12.42 20.88
N THR A 474 8.73 12.13 21.32
CA THR A 474 9.89 13.01 21.16
C THR A 474 10.55 12.91 19.79
N GLU A 475 10.17 11.96 18.92
CA GLU A 475 10.95 11.64 17.73
C GLU A 475 11.33 12.85 16.87
N LEU A 476 10.39 13.76 16.61
CA LEU A 476 10.68 14.96 15.82
C LEU A 476 11.68 15.90 16.51
N LYS A 477 11.63 16.02 17.84
CA LYS A 477 12.61 16.78 18.66
C LYS A 477 13.98 16.09 18.66
N ASP A 478 14.02 14.76 18.67
CA ASP A 478 15.27 13.99 18.65
C ASP A 478 15.95 14.01 17.26
N LEU A 479 15.16 14.23 16.21
CA LEU A 479 15.59 14.47 14.84
C LEU A 479 16.03 15.94 14.65
N GLU A 480 15.30 16.92 15.21
CA GLU A 480 15.69 18.33 15.30
C GLU A 480 17.05 18.52 16.01
N GLY A 481 17.41 17.62 16.92
CA GLY A 481 18.71 17.60 17.59
C GLY A 481 19.87 16.96 16.81
N VAL A 482 19.68 16.50 15.56
CA VAL A 482 20.77 15.94 14.73
C VAL A 482 21.57 17.08 14.09
N THR A 483 22.85 17.24 14.44
CA THR A 483 23.69 18.31 13.88
C THR A 483 24.41 17.90 12.59
N LYS A 484 24.85 18.89 11.82
CA LYS A 484 25.71 18.68 10.64
C LYS A 484 26.99 17.91 10.98
N GLU A 485 27.61 18.19 12.12
CA GLU A 485 28.83 17.53 12.59
C GLU A 485 28.56 16.08 12.99
N GLU A 486 27.39 15.79 13.59
CA GLU A 486 26.95 14.42 13.88
C GLU A 486 26.75 13.62 12.58
N LEU A 487 26.08 14.19 11.58
CA LEU A 487 25.89 13.58 10.26
C LEU A 487 27.22 13.32 9.54
N VAL A 488 28.12 14.31 9.52
CA VAL A 488 29.47 14.18 8.93
C VAL A 488 30.26 13.07 9.64
N LYS A 489 30.27 13.04 10.98
CA LYS A 489 30.95 12.00 11.74
C LYS A 489 30.34 10.62 11.48
N PHE A 490 29.03 10.49 11.60
CA PHE A 490 28.29 9.25 11.35
C PHE A 490 28.57 8.71 9.95
N ALA A 491 28.61 9.59 8.94
CA ALA A 491 28.88 9.18 7.57
C ALA A 491 30.29 8.63 7.35
N ASN A 492 31.30 9.19 8.04
CA ASN A 492 32.67 8.70 8.00
C ASN A 492 32.86 7.42 8.85
N ASP A 493 32.17 7.31 10.00
CA ASP A 493 32.24 6.13 10.87
C ASP A 493 31.56 4.90 10.22
N ARG A 494 30.38 5.08 9.60
CA ARG A 494 29.51 3.97 9.18
C ARG A 494 29.70 3.53 7.72
N PHE A 495 30.05 4.42 6.79
CA PHE A 495 30.06 4.12 5.35
C PHE A 495 31.47 4.09 4.76
N ASN A 496 32.13 2.96 4.95
CA ASN A 496 33.47 2.66 4.45
C ASN A 496 33.39 1.59 3.34
N ASP A 497 34.44 0.82 3.08
CA ASP A 497 34.35 -0.37 2.22
C ASP A 497 33.73 -1.55 2.98
N ASN A 498 32.49 -1.38 3.46
CA ASN A 498 31.77 -2.30 4.32
C ASN A 498 30.32 -2.57 3.84
N TYR A 499 30.09 -2.39 2.53
CA TYR A 499 28.77 -2.50 1.89
C TYR A 499 28.60 -3.79 1.09
N VAL A 500 27.35 -4.10 0.78
CA VAL A 500 26.94 -5.11 -0.19
C VAL A 500 26.32 -4.40 -1.38
N ALA A 501 26.83 -4.66 -2.58
CA ALA A 501 26.28 -4.18 -3.84
C ALA A 501 25.64 -5.33 -4.61
N ILE A 502 24.33 -5.24 -4.86
CA ILE A 502 23.58 -6.20 -5.68
C ILE A 502 23.29 -5.56 -7.03
N TYR A 503 23.82 -6.17 -8.08
CA TYR A 503 23.67 -5.77 -9.48
C TYR A 503 22.57 -6.64 -10.08
N LYS A 504 21.35 -6.09 -10.23
CA LYS A 504 20.26 -6.80 -10.89
C LYS A 504 20.44 -6.68 -12.40
N ARG A 505 20.63 -7.83 -13.05
CA ARG A 505 20.79 -7.99 -14.49
C ARG A 505 19.51 -8.45 -15.16
N THR A 506 19.38 -8.15 -16.45
CA THR A 506 18.32 -8.73 -17.29
C THR A 506 18.83 -10.02 -17.94
N GLY A 507 18.14 -11.15 -17.72
CA GLY A 507 18.58 -12.45 -18.26
C GLY A 507 17.85 -13.66 -17.66
N GLU A 508 18.27 -14.87 -18.06
CA GLU A 508 17.75 -16.13 -17.52
C GLU A 508 18.18 -16.33 -16.06
N ASP A 509 17.20 -16.55 -15.19
CA ASP A 509 17.46 -16.89 -13.78
C ASP A 509 17.55 -18.41 -13.59
N THR A 510 18.79 -18.91 -13.51
CA THR A 510 19.09 -20.32 -13.28
C THR A 510 18.95 -20.75 -11.81
N THR A 511 18.59 -19.84 -10.90
CA THR A 511 18.40 -20.13 -9.47
C THR A 511 16.95 -20.48 -9.09
N VAL A 512 16.02 -20.38 -10.04
CA VAL A 512 14.58 -20.63 -9.82
C VAL A 512 14.33 -22.09 -9.38
N MET A 513 13.76 -22.23 -8.19
CA MET A 513 13.36 -23.48 -7.58
C MET A 513 11.83 -23.58 -7.54
N LYS A 514 11.23 -24.28 -8.52
CA LYS A 514 9.80 -24.61 -8.48
C LYS A 514 9.51 -25.62 -7.35
N VAL A 515 8.57 -25.29 -6.48
CA VAL A 515 7.91 -26.29 -5.63
C VAL A 515 6.73 -26.88 -6.42
N GLU A 516 6.76 -28.19 -6.69
CA GLU A 516 5.72 -28.90 -7.43
C GLU A 516 4.50 -29.20 -6.55
N LYS A 517 3.29 -29.04 -7.11
CA LYS A 517 2.04 -29.47 -6.49
C LYS A 517 1.97 -31.01 -6.41
N PRO A 518 1.78 -31.63 -5.22
CA PRO A 518 1.35 -33.01 -5.10
C PRO A 518 -0.08 -33.26 -5.62
N GLU A 519 -0.45 -34.52 -5.83
CA GLU A 519 -1.82 -34.90 -6.24
C GLU A 519 -2.78 -34.72 -5.04
N ILE A 520 -3.79 -33.86 -5.19
CA ILE A 520 -4.77 -33.49 -4.14
C ILE A 520 -6.20 -33.71 -4.66
N THR A 521 -7.05 -34.33 -3.85
CA THR A 521 -8.48 -34.49 -4.12
C THR A 521 -9.25 -33.17 -3.86
N PRO A 522 -10.01 -32.62 -4.84
CA PRO A 522 -10.80 -31.41 -4.64
C PRO A 522 -11.86 -31.56 -3.53
N LEU A 523 -11.96 -30.57 -2.64
CA LEU A 523 -12.80 -30.64 -1.46
C LEU A 523 -14.26 -30.22 -1.74
N THR A 524 -15.21 -30.98 -1.21
CA THR A 524 -16.62 -30.57 -1.18
C THR A 524 -16.82 -29.66 0.03
N LEU A 525 -16.93 -28.35 -0.20
CA LEU A 525 -17.08 -27.38 0.88
C LEU A 525 -18.51 -27.33 1.42
N ASN A 526 -18.67 -27.42 2.74
CA ASN A 526 -19.93 -27.17 3.43
C ASN A 526 -20.24 -25.66 3.42
N ARG A 527 -21.23 -25.21 2.62
CA ARG A 527 -21.54 -23.77 2.42
C ARG A 527 -22.84 -23.30 3.06
N ASP A 528 -23.85 -24.16 3.08
CA ASP A 528 -25.18 -23.84 3.62
C ASP A 528 -25.30 -24.15 5.13
N THR A 529 -24.29 -24.80 5.71
CA THR A 529 -24.11 -24.96 7.15
C THR A 529 -23.24 -23.84 7.72
N GLN A 530 -23.41 -23.59 9.03
CA GLN A 530 -22.52 -22.75 9.82
C GLN A 530 -22.23 -23.43 11.17
N SER A 531 -21.14 -23.07 11.83
CA SER A 531 -20.86 -23.49 13.20
C SER A 531 -21.89 -22.91 14.19
N THR A 532 -21.97 -23.52 15.37
CA THR A 532 -22.78 -22.98 16.48
C THR A 532 -22.24 -21.62 16.92
N TYR A 533 -20.92 -21.40 16.84
CA TYR A 533 -20.31 -20.11 17.14
C TYR A 533 -20.79 -19.03 16.17
N LEU A 534 -20.65 -19.22 14.85
CA LEU A 534 -21.05 -18.22 13.84
C LEU A 534 -22.56 -17.92 13.92
N ALA A 535 -23.39 -18.94 14.15
CA ALA A 535 -24.80 -18.76 14.42
C ALA A 535 -25.08 -17.87 15.64
N SER A 536 -24.38 -18.09 16.76
CA SER A 536 -24.53 -17.27 17.98
C SER A 536 -23.99 -15.84 17.78
N PHE A 537 -22.88 -15.70 17.05
CA PHE A 537 -22.17 -14.45 16.81
C PHE A 537 -22.97 -13.51 15.91
N THR A 538 -23.54 -14.04 14.82
CA THR A 538 -24.39 -13.27 13.89
C THR A 538 -25.76 -12.92 14.49
N ALA A 539 -26.19 -13.64 15.53
CA ALA A 539 -27.41 -13.39 16.29
C ALA A 539 -27.24 -12.44 17.50
N MET A 540 -26.01 -12.17 17.94
CA MET A 540 -25.75 -11.09 18.92
C MET A 540 -26.21 -9.75 18.32
N GLU A 541 -26.85 -8.89 19.12
CA GLU A 541 -27.20 -7.53 18.71
C GLU A 541 -25.97 -6.60 18.77
N SER A 542 -26.07 -5.44 18.11
CA SER A 542 -25.11 -4.33 18.20
C SER A 542 -25.90 -3.02 18.30
N PRO A 543 -25.37 -1.95 18.93
CA PRO A 543 -25.96 -0.62 18.82
C PRO A 543 -26.14 -0.21 17.35
N ASP A 544 -27.26 0.44 17.03
CA ASP A 544 -27.54 0.89 15.67
C ASP A 544 -26.59 2.04 15.26
N LEU A 545 -26.19 2.03 13.99
CA LEU A 545 -25.36 3.06 13.38
C LEU A 545 -26.01 3.48 12.06
N GLN A 546 -26.44 4.73 11.98
CA GLN A 546 -27.09 5.28 10.79
C GLN A 546 -26.05 5.85 9.80
N PRO A 547 -26.29 5.72 8.49
CA PRO A 547 -25.43 6.31 7.46
C PRO A 547 -25.57 7.83 7.43
N VAL A 548 -24.46 8.50 7.11
CA VAL A 548 -24.44 9.95 6.86
C VAL A 548 -24.06 10.17 5.41
N PHE A 549 -25.01 10.71 4.64
CA PHE A 549 -24.86 11.09 3.25
C PHE A 549 -24.52 12.58 3.13
N ILE A 550 -23.70 12.94 2.14
CA ILE A 550 -23.29 14.33 1.89
C ILE A 550 -24.45 15.10 1.24
N ASP A 551 -24.69 16.34 1.67
CA ASP A 551 -25.45 17.33 0.89
C ASP A 551 -24.45 18.28 0.23
N PHE A 552 -24.04 17.99 -1.01
CA PHE A 552 -22.99 18.75 -1.70
C PHE A 552 -23.24 20.27 -1.77
N LYS A 553 -24.50 20.72 -1.72
CA LYS A 553 -24.86 22.15 -1.81
C LYS A 553 -24.79 22.87 -0.45
N LYS A 554 -24.64 22.11 0.64
CA LYS A 554 -24.54 22.57 2.03
C LYS A 554 -23.15 22.29 2.63
N ASP A 555 -22.57 21.14 2.28
CA ASP A 555 -21.32 20.62 2.82
C ASP A 555 -20.05 21.17 2.14
N ILE A 556 -20.20 21.86 1.00
CA ILE A 556 -19.14 22.45 0.19
C ILE A 556 -19.59 23.88 -0.14
N ALA A 557 -18.80 24.89 0.24
CA ALA A 557 -19.13 26.27 -0.09
C ALA A 557 -18.66 26.59 -1.53
N SER A 558 -19.42 27.43 -2.24
CA SER A 558 -19.16 27.77 -3.64
C SER A 558 -19.11 29.28 -3.87
N GLY A 559 -18.13 29.75 -4.62
CA GLY A 559 -17.96 31.14 -5.05
C GLY A 559 -17.30 31.23 -6.42
N THR A 560 -16.61 32.34 -6.70
CA THR A 560 -15.84 32.52 -7.93
C THR A 560 -14.55 33.30 -7.69
N ILE A 561 -13.42 32.81 -8.18
CA ILE A 561 -12.19 33.61 -8.32
C ILE A 561 -12.37 34.55 -9.53
N HIS A 562 -11.98 35.83 -9.37
CA HIS A 562 -12.08 36.90 -10.38
C HIS A 562 -13.48 37.18 -10.96
N GLY A 563 -14.52 36.55 -10.41
CA GLY A 563 -15.91 36.67 -10.83
C GLY A 563 -16.38 35.68 -11.91
N ASN A 564 -15.50 34.80 -12.42
CA ASN A 564 -15.84 33.86 -13.49
C ASN A 564 -15.24 32.45 -13.38
N ILE A 565 -14.15 32.25 -12.63
CA ILE A 565 -13.57 30.92 -12.37
C ILE A 565 -14.31 30.28 -11.18
N PRO A 566 -14.99 29.12 -11.32
CA PRO A 566 -15.70 28.47 -10.21
C PRO A 566 -14.76 28.12 -9.06
N TYR A 567 -15.15 28.49 -7.83
CA TYR A 567 -14.38 28.26 -6.61
C TYR A 567 -15.16 27.37 -5.63
N SER A 568 -14.54 26.27 -5.17
CA SER A 568 -15.08 25.36 -4.16
C SER A 568 -14.22 25.41 -2.88
N TYR A 569 -14.86 25.49 -1.72
CA TYR A 569 -14.20 25.72 -0.43
C TYR A 569 -14.70 24.77 0.66
N ILE A 570 -13.77 24.19 1.42
CA ILE A 570 -14.03 23.46 2.67
C ILE A 570 -13.01 23.92 3.74
N GLU A 571 -13.47 24.31 4.92
CA GLU A 571 -12.56 24.71 6.01
C GLU A 571 -11.91 23.47 6.68
N ASN A 572 -10.58 23.47 6.81
CA ASN A 572 -9.86 22.57 7.71
C ASN A 572 -9.91 23.16 9.13
N THR A 573 -10.54 22.44 10.06
CA THR A 573 -10.65 22.83 11.47
C THR A 573 -9.83 21.93 12.40
N GLU A 574 -9.07 20.98 11.85
CA GLU A 574 -8.35 19.94 12.61
C GLU A 574 -6.85 20.22 12.78
N ASN A 575 -6.19 20.83 11.79
CA ASN A 575 -4.73 21.01 11.78
C ASN A 575 -4.26 22.10 10.79
N GLU A 576 -2.96 22.41 10.82
CA GLU A 576 -2.33 23.44 9.98
C GLU A 576 -2.06 23.04 8.51
N LEU A 577 -2.65 21.95 7.99
CA LEU A 577 -2.48 21.58 6.58
C LEU A 577 -3.45 22.32 5.65
N PHE A 578 -2.97 22.68 4.46
CA PHE A 578 -3.77 23.19 3.36
C PHE A 578 -3.49 22.44 2.05
N LYS A 579 -4.47 22.49 1.14
CA LYS A 579 -4.45 21.95 -0.22
C LYS A 579 -5.24 22.91 -1.13
N LEU A 580 -4.59 23.42 -2.17
CA LEU A 580 -5.16 24.22 -3.26
C LEU A 580 -4.99 23.43 -4.56
N ILE A 581 -6.05 23.31 -5.36
CA ILE A 581 -6.06 22.54 -6.60
C ILE A 581 -6.79 23.30 -7.71
N TYR A 582 -6.19 23.38 -8.89
CA TYR A 582 -6.88 23.78 -10.12
C TYR A 582 -7.23 22.52 -10.91
N VAL A 583 -8.51 22.31 -11.18
CA VAL A 583 -9.02 21.14 -11.91
C VAL A 583 -9.43 21.56 -13.32
N LEU A 584 -8.87 20.88 -14.31
CA LEU A 584 -9.23 21.01 -15.72
C LEU A 584 -9.83 19.68 -16.18
N GLU A 585 -10.99 19.71 -16.84
CA GLU A 585 -11.65 18.52 -17.42
C GLU A 585 -11.00 18.13 -18.78
N MET A 586 -9.67 18.11 -18.79
CA MET A 586 -8.83 17.69 -19.91
C MET A 586 -7.65 16.85 -19.42
N GLY A 587 -7.21 15.89 -20.23
CA GLY A 587 -6.07 15.03 -19.95
C GLY A 587 -5.23 14.71 -21.19
N SER A 588 -4.49 13.61 -21.15
CA SER A 588 -3.64 13.17 -22.27
C SER A 588 -4.43 12.88 -23.56
N ASN A 589 -5.72 12.55 -23.47
CA ASN A 589 -6.61 12.41 -24.64
C ASN A 589 -7.01 13.75 -25.27
N ASN A 590 -6.88 14.86 -24.55
CA ASN A 590 -7.15 16.21 -25.05
C ASN A 590 -5.89 16.88 -25.60
N ASP A 591 -4.75 16.74 -24.90
CA ASP A 591 -3.48 17.35 -25.31
C ASP A 591 -2.27 16.53 -24.84
N LYS A 592 -1.69 15.74 -25.76
CA LYS A 592 -0.49 14.91 -25.48
C LYS A 592 0.75 15.76 -25.13
N GLU A 593 0.84 16.99 -25.66
CA GLU A 593 1.97 17.89 -25.39
C GLU A 593 1.85 18.54 -24.01
N ALA A 594 0.64 18.87 -23.56
CA ALA A 594 0.41 19.32 -22.19
C ALA A 594 0.78 18.23 -21.18
N ALA A 595 0.38 16.98 -21.43
CA ALA A 595 0.79 15.84 -20.60
C ALA A 595 2.33 15.69 -20.55
N LEU A 596 3.02 15.81 -21.69
CA LEU A 596 4.49 15.78 -21.72
C LEU A 596 5.14 16.98 -21.01
N ALA A 597 4.53 18.16 -21.08
CA ALA A 597 4.98 19.35 -20.36
C ALA A 597 4.94 19.14 -18.83
N PHE A 598 3.97 18.39 -18.32
CA PHE A 598 3.88 18.02 -16.90
C PHE A 598 4.98 17.05 -16.49
N GLU A 599 5.30 16.05 -17.33
CA GLU A 599 6.42 15.14 -17.08
C GLU A 599 7.80 15.83 -17.16
N TYR A 600 7.93 16.85 -18.01
CA TYR A 600 9.16 17.64 -18.15
C TYR A 600 9.28 18.78 -17.11
N LEU A 601 8.19 19.13 -16.40
CA LEU A 601 8.14 20.21 -15.40
C LEU A 601 9.27 20.18 -14.35
N PRO A 602 9.69 19.04 -13.77
CA PRO A 602 10.75 19.01 -12.75
C PRO A 602 12.14 19.46 -13.26
N PHE A 603 12.31 19.54 -14.58
CA PHE A 603 13.55 19.93 -15.26
C PHE A 603 13.51 21.37 -15.79
N MET A 604 12.38 22.08 -15.66
CA MET A 604 12.21 23.45 -16.12
C MET A 604 12.71 24.47 -15.10
N GLY A 605 13.35 25.53 -15.61
CA GLY A 605 13.65 26.72 -14.83
C GLY A 605 12.56 27.78 -14.99
N THR A 606 12.79 28.98 -14.47
CA THR A 606 12.00 30.17 -14.80
C THR A 606 12.92 31.35 -15.18
N SER A 607 12.36 32.54 -15.43
CA SER A 607 13.13 33.79 -15.52
C SER A 607 13.93 34.18 -14.27
N LYS A 608 13.66 33.57 -13.11
CA LYS A 608 14.20 33.97 -11.79
C LYS A 608 14.95 32.86 -11.05
N TYR A 609 14.57 31.60 -11.28
CA TYR A 609 15.09 30.43 -10.56
C TYR A 609 15.57 29.36 -11.56
N SER A 610 16.69 28.69 -11.25
CA SER A 610 17.02 27.40 -11.87
C SER A 610 16.06 26.29 -11.38
N PRO A 611 15.98 25.12 -12.06
CA PRO A 611 15.17 24.00 -11.60
C PRO A 611 15.50 23.59 -10.16
N GLU A 612 16.80 23.52 -9.83
CA GLU A 612 17.32 23.22 -8.49
C GLU A 612 16.87 24.26 -7.46
N GLN A 613 17.00 25.56 -7.79
CA GLN A 613 16.63 26.64 -6.87
C GLN A 613 15.13 26.67 -6.59
N LEU A 614 14.31 26.42 -7.60
CA LEU A 614 12.86 26.40 -7.45
C LEU A 614 12.41 25.24 -6.56
N GLN A 615 12.95 24.04 -6.80
CA GLN A 615 12.63 22.84 -6.03
C GLN A 615 13.08 22.97 -4.57
N LYS A 616 14.26 23.57 -4.32
CA LYS A 616 14.74 23.92 -2.98
C LYS A 616 13.87 24.98 -2.29
N GLU A 617 13.43 26.04 -2.97
CA GLU A 617 12.54 27.05 -2.37
C GLU A 617 11.17 26.47 -1.98
N PHE A 618 10.53 25.64 -2.80
CA PHE A 618 9.29 24.95 -2.38
C PHE A 618 9.53 24.05 -1.15
N TYR A 619 10.57 23.20 -1.20
CA TYR A 619 10.90 22.27 -0.12
C TYR A 619 11.16 23.00 1.21
N LYS A 620 11.91 24.10 1.19
CA LYS A 620 12.21 24.98 2.33
C LYS A 620 10.97 25.48 3.07
N TYR A 621 9.90 25.84 2.37
CA TYR A 621 8.64 26.26 3.00
C TYR A 621 7.74 25.08 3.43
N GLY A 622 8.21 23.83 3.31
CA GLY A 622 7.43 22.62 3.56
C GLY A 622 6.36 22.37 2.48
N LEU A 623 6.45 23.03 1.34
CA LEU A 623 5.44 22.98 0.29
C LEU A 623 5.69 21.80 -0.65
N GLU A 624 4.61 21.18 -1.11
CA GLU A 624 4.61 20.33 -2.28
C GLU A 624 3.74 20.95 -3.37
N TYR A 625 4.21 20.84 -4.62
CA TYR A 625 3.48 21.24 -5.81
C TYR A 625 3.61 20.15 -6.87
N GLY A 626 2.72 20.15 -7.85
CA GLY A 626 2.84 19.30 -9.03
C GLY A 626 1.65 19.39 -9.97
N VAL A 627 1.68 18.54 -11.00
CA VAL A 627 0.54 18.32 -11.89
C VAL A 627 0.29 16.82 -11.99
N SER A 628 -0.93 16.40 -11.69
CA SER A 628 -1.40 15.02 -11.88
C SER A 628 -2.41 15.01 -13.02
N SER A 629 -2.03 14.42 -14.15
CA SER A 629 -2.88 14.30 -15.34
C SER A 629 -3.18 12.84 -15.61
N GLY A 630 -4.46 12.52 -15.79
CA GLY A 630 -4.92 11.25 -16.32
C GLY A 630 -5.43 11.40 -17.75
N ASP A 631 -6.13 10.38 -18.25
CA ASP A 631 -6.66 10.32 -19.61
C ASP A 631 -7.49 11.55 -20.01
N GLU A 632 -8.36 12.04 -19.12
CA GLU A 632 -9.41 13.02 -19.43
C GLU A 632 -9.59 14.10 -18.33
N ARG A 633 -8.67 14.20 -17.36
CA ARG A 633 -8.71 15.22 -16.29
C ARG A 633 -7.32 15.51 -15.75
N THR A 634 -7.06 16.77 -15.40
CA THR A 634 -5.78 17.25 -14.86
C THR A 634 -6.00 18.05 -13.58
N TYR A 635 -5.13 17.81 -12.60
CA TYR A 635 -5.07 18.49 -11.32
C TYR A 635 -3.71 19.20 -11.19
N VAL A 636 -3.67 20.53 -11.28
CA VAL A 636 -2.50 21.31 -10.81
C VAL A 636 -2.69 21.53 -9.32
N TYR A 637 -1.70 21.19 -8.48
CA TYR A 637 -1.89 21.20 -7.04
C TYR A 637 -0.73 21.84 -6.27
N LEU A 638 -1.07 22.38 -5.10
CA LEU A 638 -0.19 22.96 -4.10
C LEU A 638 -0.70 22.57 -2.71
N GLU A 639 0.15 22.00 -1.87
CA GLU A 639 -0.20 21.64 -0.50
C GLU A 639 0.97 21.79 0.48
N GLY A 640 0.65 21.95 1.77
CA GLY A 640 1.66 22.12 2.81
C GLY A 640 1.12 22.72 4.10
N LEU A 641 1.99 23.41 4.83
CA LEU A 641 1.63 24.11 6.08
C LEU A 641 0.98 25.46 5.75
N GLN A 642 -0.14 25.80 6.41
CA GLN A 642 -0.94 27.00 6.14
C GLN A 642 -0.13 28.30 6.20
N LYS A 643 0.85 28.37 7.11
CA LYS A 643 1.81 29.48 7.23
C LYS A 643 2.58 29.80 5.93
N SER A 644 2.65 28.84 5.01
CA SER A 644 3.37 28.91 3.74
C SER A 644 2.45 29.12 2.53
N ALA A 645 1.13 29.15 2.70
CA ALA A 645 0.16 29.10 1.59
C ALA A 645 0.34 30.25 0.59
N GLU A 646 0.38 31.50 1.06
CA GLU A 646 0.57 32.68 0.18
C GLU A 646 1.87 32.59 -0.62
N LYS A 647 2.96 32.11 0.00
CA LYS A 647 4.25 31.94 -0.66
C LYS A 647 4.23 30.80 -1.68
N GLY A 648 3.48 29.73 -1.41
CA GLY A 648 3.27 28.65 -2.36
C GLY A 648 2.47 29.09 -3.59
N ILE A 649 1.45 29.93 -3.39
CA ILE A 649 0.66 30.51 -4.49
C ILE A 649 1.55 31.43 -5.34
N GLU A 650 2.35 32.32 -4.71
CA GLU A 650 3.36 33.14 -5.43
C GLU A 650 4.29 32.27 -6.28
N LEU A 651 4.85 31.20 -5.71
CA LEU A 651 5.81 30.33 -6.40
C LEU A 651 5.16 29.47 -7.50
N MET A 652 3.92 29.00 -7.30
CA MET A 652 3.20 28.18 -8.28
C MET A 652 2.74 29.01 -9.48
N GLU A 653 2.13 30.18 -9.26
CA GLU A 653 1.73 31.07 -10.35
C GLU A 653 2.95 31.60 -11.12
N HIS A 654 4.04 31.94 -10.41
CA HIS A 654 5.31 32.29 -11.02
C HIS A 654 5.91 31.14 -11.85
N LEU A 655 5.83 29.89 -11.40
CA LEU A 655 6.23 28.74 -12.20
C LEU A 655 5.37 28.61 -13.46
N LEU A 656 4.04 28.59 -13.33
CA LEU A 656 3.12 28.45 -14.47
C LEU A 656 3.32 29.57 -15.51
N ALA A 657 3.46 30.82 -15.06
CA ALA A 657 3.64 31.98 -15.93
C ALA A 657 5.06 32.07 -16.53
N GLU A 658 6.12 31.82 -15.75
CA GLU A 658 7.51 32.11 -16.13
C GLU A 658 8.37 30.88 -16.46
N ALA A 659 7.79 29.67 -16.51
CA ALA A 659 8.47 28.44 -16.93
C ALA A 659 9.29 28.61 -18.22
N LYS A 660 10.49 28.01 -18.23
CA LYS A 660 11.43 27.97 -19.36
C LYS A 660 11.98 26.55 -19.53
N GLY A 661 11.87 26.04 -20.76
CA GLY A 661 12.49 24.79 -21.16
C GLY A 661 13.92 25.03 -21.62
N ASP A 662 14.74 23.98 -21.57
CA ASP A 662 16.11 23.99 -22.05
C ASP A 662 16.30 22.88 -23.10
N PRO A 663 16.80 23.15 -24.31
CA PRO A 663 16.91 22.14 -25.38
C PRO A 663 17.80 20.94 -25.04
N GLU A 664 18.89 21.13 -24.29
CA GLU A 664 19.81 20.02 -23.96
C GLU A 664 19.18 19.11 -22.88
N SER A 665 18.62 19.72 -21.84
CA SER A 665 17.84 19.05 -20.80
C SER A 665 16.61 18.34 -21.38
N TYR A 666 15.90 18.95 -22.32
CA TYR A 666 14.76 18.32 -22.98
C TYR A 666 15.17 17.14 -23.86
N SER A 667 16.25 17.24 -24.65
CA SER A 667 16.76 16.08 -25.42
C SER A 667 17.11 14.92 -24.50
N SER A 668 17.84 15.18 -23.41
CA SER A 668 18.15 14.17 -22.41
C SER A 668 16.89 13.57 -21.79
N PHE A 669 15.87 14.38 -21.51
CA PHE A 669 14.57 13.92 -21.01
C PHE A 669 13.87 13.00 -22.01
N VAL A 670 13.88 13.30 -23.32
CA VAL A 670 13.34 12.42 -24.37
C VAL A 670 14.10 11.08 -24.39
N ASP A 671 15.43 11.08 -24.29
CA ASP A 671 16.23 9.86 -24.21
C ASP A 671 15.89 9.02 -22.95
N GLY A 672 15.71 9.70 -21.81
CA GLY A 672 15.23 9.08 -20.57
C GLY A 672 13.82 8.49 -20.70
N GLN A 673 12.93 9.14 -21.46
CA GLN A 673 11.60 8.59 -21.74
C GLN A 673 11.67 7.36 -22.65
N MET A 674 12.57 7.31 -23.63
CA MET A 674 12.77 6.10 -24.43
C MET A 674 13.32 4.93 -23.58
N LYS A 675 14.22 5.21 -22.63
CA LYS A 675 14.67 4.20 -21.65
C LYS A 675 13.53 3.71 -20.75
N LYS A 676 12.73 4.61 -20.17
CA LYS A 676 11.53 4.27 -19.37
C LYS A 676 10.53 3.42 -20.16
N ARG A 677 10.36 3.72 -21.45
CA ARG A 677 9.53 2.95 -22.39
C ARG A 677 10.07 1.54 -22.61
N SER A 678 11.37 1.38 -22.84
CA SER A 678 12.02 0.07 -22.93
C SER A 678 11.81 -0.76 -21.66
N ASP A 679 12.08 -0.16 -20.49
CA ASP A 679 11.93 -0.79 -19.18
C ASP A 679 10.48 -1.18 -18.86
N ALA A 680 9.50 -0.36 -19.27
CA ALA A 680 8.09 -0.60 -19.05
C ALA A 680 7.57 -1.90 -19.71
N LYS A 681 8.23 -2.38 -20.79
CA LYS A 681 7.91 -3.65 -21.46
C LYS A 681 8.34 -4.89 -20.66
N MET A 682 9.18 -4.71 -19.65
CA MET A 682 9.66 -5.81 -18.78
C MET A 682 8.77 -5.99 -17.54
N GLU A 683 8.23 -4.88 -17.02
CA GLU A 683 7.47 -4.82 -15.76
C GLU A 683 6.13 -5.59 -15.83
N LYS A 684 6.07 -6.77 -15.18
CA LYS A 684 4.89 -7.66 -15.09
C LYS A 684 3.57 -6.91 -14.86
N TRP A 685 3.59 -5.95 -13.92
CA TRP A 685 2.44 -5.13 -13.54
C TRP A 685 1.88 -4.29 -14.70
N ARG A 686 2.73 -3.60 -15.48
CA ARG A 686 2.28 -2.73 -16.57
C ARG A 686 1.63 -3.53 -17.69
N ILE A 687 2.22 -4.67 -18.06
CA ILE A 687 1.68 -5.58 -19.07
C ILE A 687 0.27 -6.05 -18.65
N GLN A 688 0.17 -6.59 -17.44
CA GLN A 688 -1.03 -7.26 -16.93
C GLN A 688 -2.20 -6.31 -16.61
N TYR A 689 -1.92 -5.16 -16.02
CA TYR A 689 -2.97 -4.27 -15.46
C TYR A 689 -3.16 -2.95 -16.23
N MET A 690 -2.26 -2.58 -17.15
CA MET A 690 -2.38 -1.36 -17.96
C MET A 690 -2.48 -1.66 -19.46
N ALA A 691 -1.48 -2.33 -20.03
CA ALA A 691 -1.34 -2.50 -21.47
C ALA A 691 -2.36 -3.49 -22.06
N MET A 692 -2.41 -4.74 -21.57
CA MET A 692 -3.37 -5.73 -22.08
C MET A 692 -4.83 -5.29 -21.86
N PRO A 693 -5.27 -4.77 -20.69
CA PRO A 693 -6.66 -4.38 -20.49
C PRO A 693 -7.11 -3.23 -21.40
N ASN A 694 -6.26 -2.24 -21.68
CA ASN A 694 -6.57 -1.17 -22.62
C ASN A 694 -6.64 -1.67 -24.07
N TYR A 695 -5.71 -2.54 -24.48
CA TYR A 695 -5.77 -3.18 -25.79
C TYR A 695 -7.03 -4.04 -25.94
N ALA A 696 -7.41 -4.82 -24.93
CA ALA A 696 -8.65 -5.60 -24.93
C ALA A 696 -9.90 -4.69 -25.01
N LYS A 697 -9.93 -3.59 -24.25
CA LYS A 697 -11.07 -2.68 -24.16
C LYS A 697 -11.31 -1.85 -25.44
N TYR A 698 -10.25 -1.36 -26.08
CA TYR A 698 -10.36 -0.41 -27.20
C TYR A 698 -9.70 -0.89 -28.51
N GLY A 699 -8.64 -1.71 -28.43
CA GLY A 699 -7.82 -2.13 -29.57
C GLY A 699 -6.47 -1.40 -29.64
N PRO A 700 -5.80 -1.40 -30.80
CA PRO A 700 -4.48 -0.77 -30.96
C PRO A 700 -4.47 0.74 -30.68
N LYS A 701 -5.58 1.45 -30.97
CA LYS A 701 -5.80 2.84 -30.55
C LYS A 701 -6.56 2.86 -29.23
N ASN A 702 -5.89 3.15 -28.13
CA ASN A 702 -6.43 3.14 -26.77
C ASN A 702 -5.76 4.23 -25.91
N PRO A 703 -6.23 4.53 -24.68
CA PRO A 703 -5.63 5.59 -23.86
C PRO A 703 -4.15 5.37 -23.54
N PHE A 704 -3.75 4.11 -23.30
CA PHE A 704 -2.38 3.74 -22.97
C PHE A 704 -1.41 3.83 -24.17
N THR A 705 -1.91 3.65 -25.39
CA THR A 705 -1.14 3.86 -26.64
C THR A 705 -1.28 5.28 -27.21
N ASN A 706 -2.11 6.14 -26.63
CA ASN A 706 -2.30 7.53 -27.06
C ASN A 706 -1.18 8.46 -26.53
N ILE A 707 0.06 8.18 -26.92
CA ILE A 707 1.26 8.91 -26.50
C ILE A 707 1.95 9.59 -27.67
N LEU A 708 2.96 10.43 -27.41
CA LEU A 708 3.81 10.99 -28.47
C LEU A 708 4.84 9.93 -28.92
N THR A 709 5.09 9.79 -30.23
CA THR A 709 6.18 8.96 -30.76
C THR A 709 7.54 9.56 -30.42
N GLU A 710 8.63 8.81 -30.60
CA GLU A 710 9.99 9.38 -30.43
C GLU A 710 10.24 10.54 -31.42
N GLU A 711 9.79 10.40 -32.67
CA GLU A 711 9.91 11.45 -33.69
C GLU A 711 9.09 12.70 -33.33
N GLU A 712 7.84 12.52 -32.88
CA GLU A 712 7.01 13.63 -32.37
C GLU A 712 7.71 14.32 -31.17
N MET A 713 8.24 13.55 -30.22
CA MET A 713 8.94 14.10 -29.04
C MET A 713 10.22 14.85 -29.39
N ARG A 714 11.04 14.34 -30.33
CA ARG A 714 12.28 15.01 -30.78
C ARG A 714 12.04 16.22 -31.67
N ALA A 715 10.87 16.34 -32.30
CA ALA A 715 10.49 17.50 -33.11
C ALA A 715 9.97 18.70 -32.28
N ILE A 716 9.57 18.48 -31.03
CA ILE A 716 9.05 19.54 -30.14
C ILE A 716 10.16 20.51 -29.70
N ASN A 717 9.90 21.80 -29.87
CA ASN A 717 10.65 22.86 -29.18
C ASN A 717 10.15 22.95 -27.71
N PRO A 718 11.04 22.93 -26.69
CA PRO A 718 10.64 23.07 -25.28
C PRO A 718 9.78 24.30 -24.95
N ASP A 719 9.90 25.41 -25.70
CA ASP A 719 9.07 26.60 -25.51
C ASP A 719 7.59 26.37 -25.87
N ALA A 720 7.28 25.35 -26.69
CA ALA A 720 5.90 24.92 -26.90
C ALA A 720 5.32 24.29 -25.63
N LEU A 721 6.11 23.46 -24.93
CA LEU A 721 5.70 22.81 -23.68
C LEU A 721 5.49 23.83 -22.54
N THR A 722 6.36 24.84 -22.42
CA THR A 722 6.13 25.92 -21.45
C THR A 722 4.93 26.77 -21.80
N SER A 723 4.62 26.93 -23.09
CA SER A 723 3.39 27.61 -23.54
C SER A 723 2.12 26.84 -23.14
N LYS A 724 2.15 25.50 -23.07
CA LYS A 724 1.04 24.69 -22.52
C LYS A 724 0.80 25.00 -21.04
N LEU A 725 1.86 25.07 -20.24
CA LEU A 725 1.78 25.40 -18.80
C LEU A 725 1.19 26.80 -18.57
N LYS A 726 1.65 27.80 -19.34
CA LYS A 726 1.17 29.19 -19.29
C LYS A 726 -0.30 29.34 -19.69
N ALA A 727 -0.83 28.40 -20.49
CA ALA A 727 -2.21 28.41 -20.94
C ALA A 727 -3.21 27.82 -19.93
N LEU A 728 -2.76 27.01 -18.95
CA LEU A 728 -3.65 26.32 -18.00
C LEU A 728 -4.56 27.29 -17.22
N SER A 729 -3.99 28.40 -16.73
CA SER A 729 -4.71 29.46 -16.01
C SER A 729 -5.54 30.38 -16.92
N GLN A 730 -5.48 30.18 -18.25
CA GLN A 730 -6.32 30.88 -19.23
C GLN A 730 -7.45 29.99 -19.77
N MET A 731 -7.41 28.68 -19.53
CA MET A 731 -8.41 27.71 -19.95
C MET A 731 -9.58 27.61 -18.96
N GLU A 732 -10.71 27.05 -19.40
CA GLU A 732 -11.83 26.67 -18.53
C GLU A 732 -11.37 25.69 -17.45
N HIS A 733 -11.34 26.16 -16.20
CA HIS A 733 -10.92 25.40 -15.04
C HIS A 733 -11.75 25.80 -13.81
N GLN A 734 -11.68 25.00 -12.75
CA GLN A 734 -12.26 25.30 -11.43
C GLN A 734 -11.17 25.22 -10.36
N ILE A 735 -11.32 25.98 -9.29
CA ILE A 735 -10.37 26.05 -8.17
C ILE A 735 -11.03 25.44 -6.93
N PHE A 736 -10.31 24.55 -6.23
CA PHE A 736 -10.72 23.96 -4.96
C PHE A 736 -9.70 24.25 -3.88
N TYR A 737 -10.17 24.63 -2.69
CA TYR A 737 -9.34 24.81 -1.49
C TYR A 737 -9.89 24.03 -0.29
N TYR A 738 -8.97 23.36 0.41
CA TYR A 738 -9.15 22.82 1.76
C TYR A 738 -8.04 23.35 2.67
N GLY A 739 -8.38 23.97 3.80
CA GLY A 739 -7.39 24.52 4.74
C GLY A 739 -7.99 25.48 5.76
N MET A 740 -7.17 26.01 6.68
CA MET A 740 -7.67 26.83 7.80
C MET A 740 -8.05 28.26 7.42
N GLU A 741 -7.60 28.77 6.28
CA GLU A 741 -7.85 30.16 5.88
C GLU A 741 -9.32 30.36 5.54
N LYS A 742 -9.88 31.52 5.88
CA LYS A 742 -11.30 31.79 5.62
C LYS A 742 -11.55 32.04 4.13
N MET A 743 -12.73 31.63 3.64
CA MET A 743 -13.07 31.61 2.21
C MET A 743 -12.72 32.93 1.48
N ASP A 744 -13.18 34.07 2.01
CA ASP A 744 -12.95 35.40 1.45
C ASP A 744 -11.46 35.79 1.45
N ALA A 745 -10.71 35.40 2.49
CA ALA A 745 -9.29 35.70 2.64
C ALA A 745 -8.44 34.84 1.69
N MET A 746 -8.76 33.56 1.55
CA MET A 746 -8.13 32.66 0.57
C MET A 746 -8.52 33.04 -0.87
N GLN A 747 -9.75 33.46 -1.12
CA GLN A 747 -10.15 34.03 -2.41
C GLN A 747 -9.29 35.26 -2.75
N ALA A 748 -9.18 36.23 -1.85
CA ALA A 748 -8.33 37.41 -2.07
C ALA A 748 -6.84 37.06 -2.22
N MET A 749 -6.37 36.01 -1.54
CA MET A 749 -5.00 35.49 -1.66
C MET A 749 -4.75 34.84 -3.02
N VAL A 750 -5.70 34.08 -3.58
CA VAL A 750 -5.61 33.52 -4.93
C VAL A 750 -5.74 34.63 -5.98
N GLU A 751 -6.73 35.52 -5.87
CA GLU A 751 -6.97 36.64 -6.80
C GLU A 751 -5.78 37.63 -6.89
N LYS A 752 -4.94 37.69 -5.85
CA LYS A 752 -3.71 38.51 -5.83
C LYS A 752 -2.62 38.01 -6.80
N TYR A 753 -2.58 36.72 -7.11
CA TYR A 753 -1.50 36.09 -7.89
C TYR A 753 -2.01 35.38 -9.16
N HIS A 754 -3.14 34.69 -9.07
CA HIS A 754 -3.76 34.02 -10.21
C HIS A 754 -4.20 35.06 -11.26
N PRO A 755 -3.91 34.87 -12.56
CA PRO A 755 -4.20 35.87 -13.57
C PRO A 755 -5.71 36.12 -13.71
N LYS A 756 -6.10 37.40 -13.77
CA LYS A 756 -7.45 37.76 -14.17
C LYS A 756 -7.59 37.61 -15.69
N VAL A 757 -8.57 36.81 -16.11
CA VAL A 757 -8.92 36.60 -17.52
C VAL A 757 -10.42 36.88 -17.68
N ASP A 758 -10.81 37.82 -18.55
CA ASP A 758 -12.23 38.22 -18.67
C ASP A 758 -13.12 37.11 -19.28
N GLN A 759 -12.56 36.29 -20.17
CA GLN A 759 -13.20 35.09 -20.73
C GLN A 759 -12.17 33.95 -20.85
N LEU A 760 -12.44 32.83 -20.20
CA LEU A 760 -11.61 31.63 -20.28
C LEU A 760 -11.69 30.98 -21.68
N GLN A 761 -10.61 30.32 -22.08
CA GLN A 761 -10.50 29.58 -23.34
C GLN A 761 -11.11 28.19 -23.19
N PRO A 762 -11.91 27.70 -24.16
CA PRO A 762 -12.49 26.37 -24.09
C PRO A 762 -11.41 25.29 -24.10
N LEU A 763 -11.64 24.20 -23.37
CA LEU A 763 -10.68 23.08 -23.28
C LEU A 763 -10.48 22.40 -24.66
N PRO A 764 -9.27 21.89 -24.96
CA PRO A 764 -9.02 21.11 -26.17
C PRO A 764 -9.93 19.88 -26.25
N GLN A 765 -10.43 19.57 -27.44
CA GLN A 765 -11.33 18.44 -27.65
C GLN A 765 -10.59 17.10 -27.43
N SER A 766 -11.12 16.24 -26.56
CA SER A 766 -10.64 14.87 -26.40
C SER A 766 -10.75 14.08 -27.71
N ILE A 767 -9.73 13.27 -28.01
CA ILE A 767 -9.81 12.28 -29.09
C ILE A 767 -10.95 11.27 -28.81
N GLU A 768 -11.56 10.77 -29.89
CA GLU A 768 -12.54 9.70 -29.80
C GLU A 768 -11.83 8.33 -29.62
N LEU A 769 -12.19 7.62 -28.54
CA LEU A 769 -11.71 6.29 -28.20
C LEU A 769 -12.92 5.37 -27.96
N VAL A 770 -13.21 4.51 -28.94
CA VAL A 770 -14.42 3.67 -28.96
C VAL A 770 -14.17 2.33 -28.27
N GLU A 771 -14.91 2.06 -27.20
CA GLU A 771 -14.93 0.78 -26.51
C GLU A 771 -15.45 -0.33 -27.45
N ARG A 772 -14.60 -1.31 -27.79
CA ARG A 772 -14.91 -2.30 -28.84
C ARG A 772 -16.15 -3.15 -28.53
N ALA A 773 -16.82 -3.62 -29.57
CA ALA A 773 -17.81 -4.69 -29.45
C ALA A 773 -17.12 -6.06 -29.28
N GLN A 774 -17.75 -6.96 -28.51
CA GLN A 774 -17.29 -8.34 -28.31
C GLN A 774 -18.36 -9.33 -28.83
N PRO A 775 -18.43 -9.58 -30.15
CA PRO A 775 -19.46 -10.45 -30.75
C PRO A 775 -19.20 -11.95 -30.56
N LYS A 776 -18.02 -12.32 -30.03
CA LYS A 776 -17.56 -13.70 -29.75
C LYS A 776 -16.47 -13.64 -28.67
N THR A 777 -16.19 -14.75 -28.02
CA THR A 777 -15.02 -14.87 -27.12
C THR A 777 -13.72 -14.95 -27.93
N GLU A 778 -12.68 -14.24 -27.50
CA GLU A 778 -11.33 -14.21 -28.10
C GLU A 778 -10.26 -14.42 -27.03
N VAL A 779 -9.10 -14.99 -27.40
CA VAL A 779 -7.97 -15.16 -26.47
C VAL A 779 -6.74 -14.43 -27.00
N TYR A 780 -6.16 -13.55 -26.19
CA TYR A 780 -4.91 -12.85 -26.47
C TYR A 780 -3.82 -13.39 -25.54
N PHE A 781 -2.74 -13.91 -26.11
CA PHE A 781 -1.60 -14.43 -25.35
C PHE A 781 -0.39 -13.52 -25.54
N ILE A 782 0.30 -13.16 -24.45
CA ILE A 782 1.62 -12.54 -24.49
C ILE A 782 2.64 -13.36 -23.68
N HIS A 783 3.85 -13.42 -24.22
CA HIS A 783 4.96 -14.14 -23.61
C HIS A 783 5.74 -13.26 -22.63
N ARG A 784 5.91 -13.75 -21.40
CA ARG A 784 6.95 -13.30 -20.45
C ARG A 784 7.61 -14.54 -19.86
N ASP A 785 8.89 -14.49 -19.53
CA ASP A 785 9.56 -15.56 -18.82
C ASP A 785 9.26 -15.45 -17.32
N GLN A 786 8.40 -16.36 -16.85
CA GLN A 786 7.87 -16.44 -15.49
C GLN A 786 7.26 -17.83 -15.23
N VAL A 787 7.12 -18.22 -13.96
CA VAL A 787 6.58 -19.51 -13.53
C VAL A 787 5.05 -19.54 -13.62
N GLN A 788 4.39 -18.47 -13.19
CA GLN A 788 2.93 -18.37 -13.18
C GLN A 788 2.36 -17.91 -14.53
N CYS A 789 1.13 -18.32 -14.80
CA CYS A 789 0.29 -17.86 -15.87
C CYS A 789 -0.82 -16.95 -15.29
N GLU A 790 -0.91 -15.74 -15.81
CA GLU A 790 -1.83 -14.70 -15.39
C GLU A 790 -3.00 -14.65 -16.38
N VAL A 791 -4.23 -14.90 -15.93
CA VAL A 791 -5.41 -14.90 -16.81
C VAL A 791 -6.44 -13.88 -16.34
N ASN A 792 -6.82 -12.96 -17.23
CA ASN A 792 -7.92 -12.02 -17.02
C ASN A 792 -9.01 -12.25 -18.08
N PHE A 793 -10.28 -12.19 -17.67
CA PHE A 793 -11.48 -12.33 -18.49
C PHE A 793 -12.22 -10.99 -18.47
N LEU A 794 -12.24 -10.29 -19.60
CA LEU A 794 -12.88 -8.98 -19.72
C LEU A 794 -14.09 -9.04 -20.67
N ALA A 795 -15.29 -8.76 -20.17
CA ALA A 795 -16.52 -8.63 -20.96
C ALA A 795 -17.16 -7.25 -20.77
N LYS A 796 -17.50 -6.60 -21.88
CA LYS A 796 -18.25 -5.34 -21.95
C LYS A 796 -19.72 -5.59 -21.66
N ASP A 797 -20.33 -4.70 -20.89
CA ASP A 797 -21.76 -4.69 -20.61
C ASP A 797 -22.42 -3.36 -21.07
N ALA A 798 -23.51 -2.94 -20.45
CA ALA A 798 -24.23 -1.72 -20.80
C ALA A 798 -23.38 -0.44 -20.61
N THR A 799 -23.69 0.60 -21.40
CA THR A 799 -23.33 2.00 -21.08
C THR A 799 -23.85 2.36 -19.69
N PHE A 800 -23.19 3.29 -19.00
CA PHE A 800 -23.54 3.67 -17.63
C PHE A 800 -25.04 3.93 -17.41
N ASP A 801 -25.56 3.32 -16.34
CA ASP A 801 -26.85 3.59 -15.72
C ASP A 801 -26.64 3.51 -14.20
N ALA A 802 -27.10 4.54 -13.48
CA ALA A 802 -27.05 4.58 -12.02
C ALA A 802 -27.89 3.45 -11.37
N SER A 803 -28.91 2.93 -12.07
CA SER A 803 -29.77 1.86 -11.55
C SER A 803 -29.02 0.55 -11.28
N LEU A 804 -27.89 0.32 -11.97
CA LEU A 804 -27.05 -0.88 -11.80
C LEU A 804 -26.10 -0.79 -10.61
N LEU A 805 -25.82 0.41 -10.07
CA LEU A 805 -24.85 0.62 -8.98
C LEU A 805 -25.10 -0.25 -7.72
N PRO A 806 -26.35 -0.41 -7.22
CA PRO A 806 -26.59 -1.22 -6.02
C PRO A 806 -26.33 -2.71 -6.24
N MET A 807 -26.73 -3.25 -7.40
CA MET A 807 -26.56 -4.68 -7.69
C MET A 807 -25.13 -5.00 -8.11
N ALA A 808 -24.44 -4.09 -8.79
CA ALA A 808 -23.00 -4.17 -9.03
C ALA A 808 -22.21 -4.23 -7.71
N ASN A 809 -22.56 -3.38 -6.74
CA ASN A 809 -21.95 -3.39 -5.42
C ASN A 809 -22.21 -4.72 -4.68
N LEU A 810 -23.46 -5.18 -4.65
CA LEU A 810 -23.81 -6.45 -4.01
C LEU A 810 -23.17 -7.67 -4.70
N TYR A 811 -23.08 -7.68 -6.03
CA TYR A 811 -22.37 -8.72 -6.78
C TYR A 811 -20.88 -8.77 -6.42
N ASN A 812 -20.24 -7.60 -6.33
CA ASN A 812 -18.84 -7.49 -5.96
C ASN A 812 -18.56 -8.02 -4.54
N THR A 813 -19.48 -7.83 -3.57
CA THR A 813 -19.31 -8.30 -2.18
C THR A 813 -19.83 -9.72 -1.92
N TYR A 814 -20.81 -10.22 -2.67
CA TYR A 814 -21.31 -11.60 -2.55
C TYR A 814 -20.45 -12.60 -3.35
N TYR A 815 -20.22 -12.28 -4.64
CA TYR A 815 -19.67 -13.22 -5.59
C TYR A 815 -18.20 -12.96 -5.92
N GLY A 816 -17.85 -11.68 -6.06
CA GLY A 816 -16.68 -11.25 -6.80
C GLY A 816 -15.37 -11.10 -6.03
N ARG A 817 -15.37 -10.38 -4.90
CA ARG A 817 -14.17 -9.86 -4.24
C ARG A 817 -14.14 -10.12 -2.73
N GLY A 818 -12.95 -10.39 -2.20
CA GLY A 818 -12.70 -10.64 -0.79
C GLY A 818 -12.64 -12.13 -0.45
N LEU A 819 -12.07 -12.46 0.71
CA LEU A 819 -11.81 -13.85 1.14
C LEU A 819 -13.10 -14.67 1.30
N SER A 820 -14.21 -14.00 1.67
CA SER A 820 -15.56 -14.57 1.77
C SER A 820 -16.30 -14.70 0.42
N SER A 821 -15.76 -14.21 -0.70
CA SER A 821 -16.48 -14.25 -1.99
C SER A 821 -16.52 -15.64 -2.65
N ILE A 822 -17.63 -15.98 -3.30
CA ILE A 822 -17.83 -17.32 -3.88
C ILE A 822 -16.72 -17.70 -4.88
N ILE A 823 -16.26 -16.78 -5.73
CA ILE A 823 -15.15 -17.03 -6.67
C ILE A 823 -13.87 -17.45 -5.93
N PHE A 824 -13.55 -16.78 -4.82
CA PHE A 824 -12.37 -17.05 -4.02
C PHE A 824 -12.48 -18.42 -3.30
N GLN A 825 -13.62 -18.69 -2.67
CA GLN A 825 -13.91 -19.98 -2.02
C GLN A 825 -13.82 -21.16 -3.01
N GLU A 826 -14.29 -20.98 -4.24
CA GLU A 826 -14.30 -22.02 -5.27
C GLU A 826 -12.93 -22.31 -5.91
N ILE A 827 -12.04 -21.33 -6.02
CA ILE A 827 -10.78 -21.48 -6.77
C ILE A 827 -9.57 -21.68 -5.84
N ARG A 828 -9.49 -20.94 -4.72
CA ARG A 828 -8.46 -21.16 -3.70
C ARG A 828 -8.87 -22.29 -2.76
N GLU A 829 -9.86 -22.03 -1.88
CA GLU A 829 -10.14 -22.90 -0.72
C GLU A 829 -10.58 -24.32 -1.11
N ALA A 830 -11.44 -24.47 -2.12
CA ALA A 830 -11.95 -25.78 -2.54
C ALA A 830 -10.95 -26.63 -3.35
N LYS A 831 -9.98 -26.01 -4.05
CA LYS A 831 -9.23 -26.66 -5.14
C LYS A 831 -7.71 -26.40 -5.19
N GLY A 832 -7.20 -25.38 -4.47
CA GLY A 832 -5.78 -25.02 -4.45
C GLY A 832 -5.23 -24.62 -5.84
N LEU A 833 -6.02 -23.92 -6.64
CA LEU A 833 -5.67 -23.59 -8.04
C LEU A 833 -4.94 -22.25 -8.20
N ALA A 834 -5.13 -21.32 -7.26
CA ALA A 834 -4.58 -19.97 -7.34
C ALA A 834 -4.44 -19.33 -5.95
N TYR A 835 -3.44 -18.47 -5.77
CA TYR A 835 -3.35 -17.57 -4.61
C TYR A 835 -4.43 -16.47 -4.68
N THR A 836 -4.60 -15.86 -5.86
CA THR A 836 -5.63 -14.83 -6.10
C THR A 836 -6.54 -15.25 -7.25
N ALA A 837 -7.84 -15.23 -6.98
CA ALA A 837 -8.89 -15.23 -8.00
C ALA A 837 -10.01 -14.28 -7.58
N TYR A 838 -10.65 -13.60 -8.54
CA TYR A 838 -11.79 -12.71 -8.29
C TYR A 838 -12.66 -12.54 -9.54
N SER A 839 -13.86 -12.00 -9.36
CA SER A 839 -14.65 -11.35 -10.42
C SER A 839 -15.07 -9.97 -9.95
N SER A 840 -15.34 -9.05 -10.88
CA SER A 840 -15.92 -7.76 -10.51
C SER A 840 -16.63 -7.08 -11.66
N PHE A 841 -17.81 -6.56 -11.36
CA PHE A 841 -18.53 -5.64 -12.23
C PHE A 841 -18.03 -4.22 -11.92
N THR A 842 -17.31 -3.62 -12.87
CA THR A 842 -16.60 -2.35 -12.68
C THR A 842 -17.40 -1.18 -13.23
N THR A 843 -17.71 -0.20 -12.38
CA THR A 843 -18.34 1.07 -12.76
C THR A 843 -17.40 1.90 -13.66
N PRO A 844 -17.89 2.52 -14.75
CA PRO A 844 -17.12 3.48 -15.54
C PRO A 844 -16.84 4.80 -14.79
N GLY A 845 -15.94 5.62 -15.34
CA GLY A 845 -15.56 6.93 -14.77
C GLY A 845 -16.41 8.13 -15.22
N ASP A 846 -17.37 7.91 -16.13
CA ASP A 846 -18.35 8.87 -16.62
C ASP A 846 -19.54 8.15 -17.26
N ASN A 847 -20.59 8.90 -17.57
CA ASN A 847 -21.84 8.37 -18.10
C ASN A 847 -21.80 7.94 -19.59
N THR A 848 -20.69 8.13 -20.32
CA THR A 848 -20.58 7.74 -21.74
C THR A 848 -19.94 6.37 -21.96
N LYS A 849 -19.13 5.89 -21.00
CA LYS A 849 -18.45 4.59 -21.07
C LYS A 849 -19.33 3.46 -20.54
N SER A 850 -18.90 2.22 -20.72
CA SER A 850 -19.65 1.03 -20.32
C SER A 850 -19.14 0.41 -19.02
N PHE A 851 -20.05 -0.27 -18.32
CA PHE A 851 -19.68 -1.27 -17.33
C PHE A 851 -18.93 -2.43 -17.98
N TYR A 852 -18.10 -3.12 -17.19
CA TYR A 852 -17.40 -4.33 -17.60
C TYR A 852 -17.44 -5.36 -16.47
N ASN A 853 -17.57 -6.64 -16.81
CA ASN A 853 -17.12 -7.72 -15.93
C ASN A 853 -15.63 -7.97 -16.19
N ASN A 854 -14.81 -7.80 -15.16
CA ASN A 854 -13.41 -8.19 -15.13
C ASN A 854 -13.20 -9.27 -14.07
N ALA A 855 -12.81 -10.47 -14.50
CA ALA A 855 -12.49 -11.60 -13.63
C ALA A 855 -11.08 -12.12 -13.88
N TYR A 856 -10.43 -12.68 -12.85
CA TYR A 856 -9.00 -12.98 -12.87
C TYR A 856 -8.67 -14.26 -12.10
N VAL A 857 -7.63 -14.97 -12.55
CA VAL A 857 -6.97 -16.05 -11.84
C VAL A 857 -5.46 -16.07 -12.14
N GLY A 858 -4.64 -16.08 -11.10
CA GLY A 858 -3.18 -16.28 -11.18
C GLY A 858 -2.79 -17.69 -10.74
N THR A 859 -2.26 -18.49 -11.66
CA THR A 859 -2.14 -19.96 -11.53
C THR A 859 -0.79 -20.45 -12.06
N GLN A 860 -0.27 -21.58 -11.60
CA GLN A 860 0.82 -22.26 -12.33
C GLN A 860 0.36 -22.71 -13.73
N SER A 861 1.30 -22.81 -14.67
CA SER A 861 1.02 -23.07 -16.10
C SER A 861 0.48 -24.49 -16.37
N ASP A 862 0.75 -25.44 -15.47
CA ASP A 862 0.20 -26.81 -15.49
C ASP A 862 -1.25 -26.88 -14.95
N LYS A 863 -1.53 -26.15 -13.86
CA LYS A 863 -2.87 -25.97 -13.27
C LYS A 863 -3.86 -25.22 -14.20
N LEU A 864 -3.35 -24.50 -15.21
CA LEU A 864 -4.13 -23.66 -16.13
C LEU A 864 -5.38 -24.34 -16.71
N ALA A 865 -5.29 -25.63 -17.08
CA ALA A 865 -6.39 -26.38 -17.66
C ALA A 865 -7.61 -26.54 -16.73
N GLU A 866 -7.38 -26.52 -15.42
CA GLU A 866 -8.42 -26.62 -14.40
C GLU A 866 -8.84 -25.23 -13.90
N ALA A 867 -7.89 -24.32 -13.67
CA ALA A 867 -8.16 -22.93 -13.30
C ALA A 867 -9.09 -22.22 -14.30
N MET A 868 -8.79 -22.36 -15.61
CA MET A 868 -9.65 -21.86 -16.69
C MET A 868 -11.07 -22.44 -16.64
N ARG A 869 -11.19 -23.75 -16.40
CA ARG A 869 -12.47 -24.46 -16.37
C ARG A 869 -13.31 -24.03 -15.16
N ALA A 870 -12.68 -23.91 -13.99
CA ALA A 870 -13.33 -23.47 -12.76
C ALA A 870 -13.85 -22.04 -12.89
N LEU A 871 -13.00 -21.09 -13.30
CA LEU A 871 -13.41 -19.69 -13.43
C LEU A 871 -14.48 -19.50 -14.52
N TYR A 872 -14.30 -20.10 -15.71
CA TYR A 872 -15.28 -19.96 -16.79
C TYR A 872 -16.62 -20.65 -16.49
N GLY A 873 -16.61 -21.74 -15.70
CA GLY A 873 -17.83 -22.34 -15.16
C GLY A 873 -18.57 -21.37 -14.24
N LEU A 874 -17.88 -20.75 -13.28
CA LEU A 874 -18.45 -19.79 -12.33
C LEU A 874 -18.91 -18.47 -12.97
N LEU A 875 -18.40 -18.13 -14.15
CA LEU A 875 -18.89 -17.02 -14.98
C LEU A 875 -20.14 -17.36 -15.81
N ASN A 876 -20.60 -18.62 -15.78
CA ASN A 876 -21.81 -19.08 -16.47
C ASN A 876 -22.84 -19.72 -15.55
N GLU A 877 -22.45 -20.28 -14.40
CA GLU A 877 -23.33 -20.88 -13.41
C GLU A 877 -22.94 -20.38 -12.01
N MET A 878 -23.89 -19.72 -11.35
CA MET A 878 -23.68 -19.09 -10.03
C MET A 878 -24.17 -20.02 -8.91
N PRO A 879 -23.28 -20.50 -8.01
CA PRO A 879 -23.70 -21.08 -6.75
C PRO A 879 -24.59 -20.12 -5.95
N LYS A 880 -25.72 -20.63 -5.44
CA LYS A 880 -26.70 -19.86 -4.67
C LYS A 880 -26.56 -20.17 -3.18
N VAL A 881 -25.91 -19.28 -2.43
CA VAL A 881 -25.66 -19.45 -0.98
C VAL A 881 -26.40 -18.33 -0.23
N SER A 882 -27.62 -18.61 0.22
CA SER A 882 -28.54 -17.57 0.73
C SER A 882 -28.00 -16.87 1.98
N ASN A 883 -27.36 -17.61 2.90
CA ASN A 883 -26.77 -17.03 4.11
C ASN A 883 -25.66 -16.03 3.75
N GLN A 884 -24.79 -16.38 2.80
CA GLN A 884 -23.70 -15.53 2.33
C GLN A 884 -24.22 -14.23 1.70
N LEU A 885 -25.37 -14.26 1.01
CA LEU A 885 -25.98 -13.05 0.46
C LEU A 885 -26.50 -12.09 1.55
N GLU A 886 -27.14 -12.62 2.59
CA GLU A 886 -27.60 -11.80 3.73
C GLU A 886 -26.43 -11.25 4.56
N GLU A 887 -25.32 -12.00 4.68
CA GLU A 887 -24.05 -11.49 5.23
C GLU A 887 -23.49 -10.34 4.38
N SER A 888 -23.40 -10.50 3.05
CA SER A 888 -22.91 -9.45 2.15
C SER A 888 -23.80 -8.19 2.16
N LYS A 889 -25.12 -8.35 2.25
CA LYS A 889 -26.07 -7.23 2.47
C LYS A 889 -25.77 -6.49 3.78
N LYS A 890 -25.67 -7.21 4.90
CA LYS A 890 -25.32 -6.62 6.21
C LYS A 890 -23.96 -5.91 6.17
N SER A 891 -22.97 -6.51 5.50
CA SER A 891 -21.63 -5.92 5.31
C SER A 891 -21.71 -4.57 4.60
N ILE A 892 -22.40 -4.49 3.45
CA ILE A 892 -22.54 -3.23 2.68
C ILE A 892 -23.25 -2.16 3.49
N LEU A 893 -24.38 -2.50 4.14
CA LEU A 893 -25.13 -1.55 4.96
C LEU A 893 -24.28 -0.99 6.10
N LYS A 894 -23.51 -1.83 6.81
CA LYS A 894 -22.61 -1.40 7.90
C LYS A 894 -21.39 -0.63 7.41
N GLN A 895 -20.84 -0.97 6.24
CA GLN A 895 -19.76 -0.20 5.62
C GLN A 895 -20.24 1.19 5.19
N ILE A 896 -21.42 1.33 4.59
CA ILE A 896 -22.02 2.65 4.27
C ILE A 896 -22.42 3.40 5.56
N ALA A 897 -22.92 2.69 6.58
CA ALA A 897 -23.25 3.27 7.88
C ALA A 897 -22.03 3.88 8.60
N SER A 898 -20.84 3.29 8.42
CA SER A 898 -19.61 3.72 9.07
C SER A 898 -18.73 4.67 8.23
N ASP A 899 -18.82 4.60 6.90
CA ASP A 899 -18.09 5.47 5.96
C ASP A 899 -18.54 6.95 6.05
N ARG A 900 -17.70 7.80 6.63
CA ARG A 900 -17.88 9.26 6.65
C ARG A 900 -17.01 9.91 5.58
N ARG A 901 -17.67 10.60 4.65
CA ARG A 901 -17.01 11.41 3.62
C ARG A 901 -16.70 12.80 4.20
N ILE A 902 -15.58 12.86 4.91
CA ILE A 902 -15.03 14.07 5.55
C ILE A 902 -14.01 14.79 4.66
N LYS A 903 -13.63 16.01 5.04
CA LYS A 903 -12.55 16.80 4.42
C LYS A 903 -12.72 16.95 2.90
N ASP A 904 -11.61 17.07 2.17
CA ASP A 904 -11.54 17.14 0.71
C ASP A 904 -12.25 15.98 -0.03
N ARG A 905 -12.38 14.80 0.58
CA ARG A 905 -13.13 13.67 0.01
C ARG A 905 -14.57 14.02 -0.35
N LYS A 906 -15.18 15.02 0.29
CA LYS A 906 -16.49 15.57 -0.10
C LYS A 906 -16.47 16.12 -1.53
N TYR A 907 -15.50 16.99 -1.82
CA TYR A 907 -15.33 17.61 -3.13
C TYR A 907 -14.97 16.58 -4.19
N PHE A 908 -14.02 15.68 -3.93
CA PHE A 908 -13.67 14.62 -4.89
C PHE A 908 -14.84 13.66 -5.18
N MET A 909 -15.74 13.43 -4.21
CA MET A 909 -16.96 12.65 -4.44
C MET A 909 -17.98 13.40 -5.30
N GLN A 910 -18.19 14.71 -5.07
CA GLN A 910 -19.00 15.54 -5.97
C GLN A 910 -18.43 15.53 -7.40
N LEU A 911 -17.12 15.76 -7.52
CA LEU A 911 -16.39 15.86 -8.77
C LEU A 911 -16.35 14.55 -9.59
N SER A 912 -16.51 13.39 -8.94
CA SER A 912 -16.70 12.09 -9.61
C SER A 912 -18.17 11.82 -9.95
N ASN A 913 -19.10 12.09 -9.04
CA ASN A 913 -20.54 11.92 -9.28
C ASN A 913 -21.04 12.82 -10.43
N ASN A 914 -20.50 14.04 -10.57
CA ASN A 914 -20.80 14.96 -11.68
C ASN A 914 -20.52 14.33 -13.06
N ARG A 915 -19.41 13.59 -13.23
CA ARG A 915 -19.09 12.86 -14.49
C ARG A 915 -20.07 11.72 -14.78
N LEU A 916 -20.69 11.16 -13.75
CA LEU A 916 -21.77 10.17 -13.87
C LEU A 916 -23.16 10.81 -14.09
N GLY A 917 -23.27 12.14 -14.07
CA GLY A 917 -24.55 12.85 -14.14
C GLY A 917 -25.37 12.80 -12.84
N ILE A 918 -24.73 12.57 -11.70
CA ILE A 918 -25.37 12.44 -10.38
C ILE A 918 -25.01 13.66 -9.51
N ASP A 919 -26.00 14.44 -9.05
CA ASP A 919 -25.79 15.66 -8.24
C ASP A 919 -25.93 15.47 -6.72
N TYR A 920 -25.92 14.21 -6.26
CA TYR A 920 -26.10 13.80 -4.86
C TYR A 920 -25.23 12.58 -4.48
N ASP A 921 -25.27 12.17 -3.21
CA ASP A 921 -24.54 11.02 -2.69
C ASP A 921 -25.25 9.68 -3.04
N TYR A 922 -24.81 9.03 -4.12
CA TYR A 922 -25.39 7.77 -4.63
C TYR A 922 -25.34 6.59 -3.63
N ARG A 923 -24.56 6.69 -2.54
CA ARG A 923 -24.54 5.63 -1.51
C ARG A 923 -25.91 5.46 -0.87
N LYS A 924 -26.77 6.49 -0.93
CA LYS A 924 -28.17 6.46 -0.55
C LYS A 924 -28.98 5.40 -1.31
N ASP A 925 -28.77 5.28 -2.62
CA ASP A 925 -29.53 4.35 -3.46
C ASP A 925 -29.02 2.91 -3.28
N VAL A 926 -27.69 2.76 -3.14
CA VAL A 926 -27.06 1.50 -2.78
C VAL A 926 -27.61 1.00 -1.45
N TYR A 927 -27.64 1.83 -0.42
CA TYR A 927 -28.19 1.48 0.89
C TYR A 927 -29.65 1.04 0.81
N ALA A 928 -30.51 1.87 0.19
CA ALA A 928 -31.96 1.60 0.09
C ALA A 928 -32.32 0.35 -0.73
N LYS A 929 -31.62 0.09 -1.84
CA LYS A 929 -31.86 -1.09 -2.69
C LYS A 929 -31.23 -2.36 -2.10
N VAL A 930 -30.01 -2.32 -1.58
CA VAL A 930 -29.33 -3.49 -1.00
C VAL A 930 -30.05 -3.99 0.26
N GLN A 931 -30.64 -3.11 1.07
CA GLN A 931 -31.45 -3.49 2.22
C GLN A 931 -32.58 -4.49 1.88
N ASN A 932 -33.17 -4.35 0.68
CA ASN A 932 -34.33 -5.11 0.25
C ASN A 932 -34.02 -6.17 -0.85
N ALA A 933 -32.76 -6.24 -1.30
CA ALA A 933 -32.34 -7.20 -2.32
C ALA A 933 -32.41 -8.65 -1.82
N ASN A 934 -32.67 -9.60 -2.72
CA ASN A 934 -32.75 -11.02 -2.41
C ASN A 934 -32.01 -11.89 -3.47
N MET A 935 -32.03 -13.21 -3.28
CA MET A 935 -31.32 -14.14 -4.17
C MET A 935 -31.85 -14.12 -5.61
N ASP A 936 -33.11 -13.73 -5.85
CA ASP A 936 -33.65 -13.62 -7.21
C ASP A 936 -33.31 -12.28 -7.89
N ASP A 937 -33.15 -11.17 -7.15
CA ASP A 937 -32.47 -9.97 -7.69
C ASP A 937 -31.04 -10.33 -8.14
N MET A 938 -30.30 -11.10 -7.32
CA MET A 938 -28.92 -11.52 -7.64
C MET A 938 -28.88 -12.50 -8.81
N ASN A 939 -29.83 -13.45 -8.89
CA ASN A 939 -29.99 -14.34 -10.05
C ASN A 939 -30.28 -13.56 -11.32
N ALA A 940 -31.16 -12.55 -11.28
CA ALA A 940 -31.47 -11.72 -12.43
C ALA A 940 -30.21 -10.96 -12.91
N PHE A 941 -29.54 -10.25 -11.99
CA PHE A 941 -28.31 -9.51 -12.30
C PHE A 941 -27.21 -10.41 -12.89
N PHE A 942 -26.96 -11.59 -12.31
CA PHE A 942 -25.98 -12.53 -12.84
C PHE A 942 -26.36 -13.04 -14.25
N ASN A 943 -27.62 -13.41 -14.47
CA ASN A 943 -28.07 -13.93 -15.76
C ASN A 943 -28.06 -12.86 -16.86
N GLU A 944 -28.27 -11.58 -16.51
CA GLU A 944 -28.30 -10.47 -17.45
C GLU A 944 -26.90 -9.89 -17.75
N HIS A 945 -26.04 -9.74 -16.74
CA HIS A 945 -24.77 -8.99 -16.85
C HIS A 945 -23.50 -9.86 -16.82
N ILE A 946 -23.57 -11.14 -16.43
CA ILE A 946 -22.38 -12.02 -16.25
C ILE A 946 -22.44 -13.27 -17.13
N LYS A 947 -23.57 -14.00 -17.08
CA LYS A 947 -23.76 -15.30 -17.75
C LYS A 947 -23.72 -15.17 -19.28
N GLY A 948 -23.05 -16.10 -19.95
CA GLY A 948 -23.08 -16.22 -21.41
C GLY A 948 -22.46 -15.04 -22.17
N LYS A 949 -21.80 -14.11 -21.48
CA LYS A 949 -21.10 -12.99 -22.10
C LYS A 949 -19.91 -13.49 -22.93
N ASN A 950 -19.58 -12.72 -23.96
CA ASN A 950 -18.36 -12.92 -24.73
C ASN A 950 -17.19 -12.24 -24.02
N TYR A 951 -16.12 -13.00 -23.74
CA TYR A 951 -14.96 -12.49 -23.04
C TYR A 951 -13.79 -12.26 -24.00
N THR A 952 -13.06 -11.17 -23.83
CA THR A 952 -11.66 -11.10 -24.28
C THR A 952 -10.82 -11.64 -23.12
N ILE A 953 -10.24 -12.81 -23.34
CA ILE A 953 -9.41 -13.51 -22.37
C ILE A 953 -7.95 -13.11 -22.62
N MET A 954 -7.33 -12.47 -21.65
CA MET A 954 -5.95 -11.99 -21.69
C MET A 954 -5.08 -12.93 -20.87
N VAL A 955 -4.06 -13.51 -21.49
CA VAL A 955 -3.17 -14.51 -20.90
C VAL A 955 -1.73 -14.02 -21.01
N MET A 956 -1.01 -13.98 -19.89
CA MET A 956 0.43 -13.75 -19.84
C MET A 956 1.14 -14.92 -19.18
N GLY A 957 2.23 -15.41 -19.78
CA GLY A 957 3.03 -16.49 -19.18
C GLY A 957 4.16 -16.97 -20.10
N ASN A 958 4.85 -18.03 -19.68
CA ASN A 958 5.89 -18.62 -20.52
C ASN A 958 5.26 -19.51 -21.61
N LYS A 959 5.45 -19.13 -22.88
CA LYS A 959 4.96 -19.88 -24.05
C LYS A 959 5.45 -21.34 -24.11
N ASN A 960 6.55 -21.65 -23.43
CA ASN A 960 7.15 -22.98 -23.36
C ASN A 960 6.54 -23.86 -22.26
N LEU A 961 5.82 -23.26 -21.29
CA LEU A 961 5.18 -23.93 -20.15
C LEU A 961 3.65 -24.02 -20.28
N VAL A 962 3.03 -23.15 -21.08
CA VAL A 962 1.58 -23.06 -21.28
C VAL A 962 1.10 -23.99 -22.41
N ASP A 963 0.19 -24.92 -22.12
CA ASP A 963 -0.51 -25.68 -23.16
C ASP A 963 -1.54 -24.80 -23.89
N MET A 964 -1.16 -24.33 -25.08
CA MET A 964 -2.02 -23.52 -25.95
C MET A 964 -3.34 -24.23 -26.31
N LYS A 965 -3.39 -25.57 -26.31
CA LYS A 965 -4.63 -26.34 -26.57
C LYS A 965 -5.63 -26.27 -25.41
N VAL A 966 -5.26 -25.71 -24.26
CA VAL A 966 -6.21 -25.28 -23.22
C VAL A 966 -6.93 -24.02 -23.70
N LEU A 967 -6.19 -23.04 -24.20
CA LEU A 967 -6.69 -21.72 -24.59
C LEU A 967 -7.58 -21.78 -25.83
N GLU A 968 -7.21 -22.58 -26.83
CA GLU A 968 -7.98 -22.81 -28.06
C GLU A 968 -9.42 -23.30 -27.84
N LYS A 969 -9.72 -23.85 -26.65
CA LYS A 969 -11.07 -24.32 -26.28
C LYS A 969 -12.04 -23.18 -25.94
N TYR A 970 -11.53 -22.00 -25.60
CA TYR A 970 -12.34 -20.85 -25.19
C TYR A 970 -12.51 -19.82 -26.31
N GLY A 971 -11.57 -19.75 -27.25
CA GLY A 971 -11.65 -18.89 -28.42
C GLY A 971 -10.42 -19.00 -29.31
N LYS A 972 -10.41 -18.25 -30.42
CA LYS A 972 -9.20 -18.13 -31.25
C LYS A 972 -8.10 -17.47 -30.42
N VAL A 973 -6.95 -18.14 -30.30
CA VAL A 973 -5.73 -17.57 -29.76
C VAL A 973 -5.08 -16.64 -30.80
N THR A 974 -4.80 -15.41 -30.40
CA THR A 974 -3.93 -14.46 -31.10
C THR A 974 -2.73 -14.19 -30.21
N MET A 975 -1.53 -14.38 -30.74
CA MET A 975 -0.29 -13.96 -30.07
C MET A 975 -0.16 -12.44 -30.21
N LEU A 976 0.11 -11.73 -29.12
CA LEU A 976 0.46 -10.31 -29.12
C LEU A 976 1.96 -10.15 -28.88
N SER A 977 2.55 -9.16 -29.55
CA SER A 977 3.87 -8.62 -29.23
C SER A 977 3.77 -7.55 -28.14
N MET A 978 4.91 -7.05 -27.67
CA MET A 978 4.93 -5.84 -26.84
C MET A 978 4.50 -4.60 -27.65
N GLU A 979 4.91 -4.53 -28.92
CA GLU A 979 4.58 -3.41 -29.83
C GLU A 979 3.06 -3.28 -30.01
N ASP A 980 2.33 -4.40 -30.13
CA ASP A 980 0.86 -4.41 -30.23
C ASP A 980 0.15 -3.70 -29.06
N ILE A 981 0.68 -3.83 -27.83
CA ILE A 981 0.01 -3.36 -26.61
C ILE A 981 0.61 -2.09 -26.00
N PHE A 982 1.87 -1.76 -26.34
CA PHE A 982 2.53 -0.52 -25.93
C PHE A 982 2.50 0.56 -27.03
N GLY A 983 2.43 0.18 -28.31
CA GLY A 983 2.46 1.11 -29.45
C GLY A 983 3.86 1.61 -29.82
N TYR A 984 4.91 0.97 -29.31
CA TYR A 984 6.33 1.26 -29.53
C TYR A 984 7.20 0.07 -29.12
#